data_AF-A0A914VZ56-F1
#
_entry.id   AF-A0A914VZ56-F1
#
_cell.length_a   1.000
_cell.length_b   1.000
_cell.length_c   1.000
_cell.angle_alpha   90.00
_cell.angle_beta   90.00
_cell.angle_gamma   90.00
#
_symmetry.space_group_name_H-M   'P 1'
#
loop_
_entity.id
_entity.type
_entity.pdbx_description
1 polymer ?
#
loop_
_entity_poly.entity_id
_entity_poly.type
_entity_poly.pdbx_seq_one_letter_code
_entity_poly.pdbx_strand_id
1 'polypeptide(L)'
;MIHRPLSSPSLPFDYRIRSDPPPPKSIAYIKRTIDRVGQTLLTDPTIVAGLNESPLLMASRVCLRIAIFDPDLWQTSTASLLCSYLSRILLRSSRMNFRQQLFLAALLTLPGAHSAPIVVNAKVKHDGSMPHCTKTAIVHEELSRANKDQFLQSVIELKLGLYETACFRLAQSNVSSTSLLYTVGLSAVEQHYPITQHYQFAVPLITSSCKCDCSGGDDHCNPDEYNYNNCKSSQSSLCYRSYHPNQASVGCPLGETSELCCDISFTPYKDWRFSAVKIEEPQTFAIFNYRAYDWNNGDWQIVEEDEIRMRLDGGKQSADLSKETGINIKVLGTAHTNKLPSGMYFMRDGEDELRFDVQVNPLHGSRLDELGWFRLGSDGEYKVQNDNLQMNNLHSVKVMNCKEQKYNSSFNIVQQFVTPAGDNEKESFKENFNLGSIVSYSKPWIANLRVETRDETRNVIVSHRESNSIDVTLSVKSDESLQFVHNSSAVADFSGSIVLDSKSNRFLNLTLSDASGILHGSCYVSDGKEVNEFSFSVYVSSVGLSDASTIVPLPSNIDSNRYICLKADDSDKDEICHLLDFNSEPLPMDLSKVDWQQATGHCPGCNEITLSSLLHFLDPRNPKNDRNALHLIACNCVVKEADIDVFGELTESVFRQSTSINNSHSLAIMAVDLLELGVGEQLVLFGAYSYLLFSLLPTTTAIAAESATLAAIYLYLKRRWGYWKRLGVDGPSGNIVFGHTPEIISRGTDVVDLEWTKKYGKIFGTYMLAKPTLVVSDFDFLRHVLVKDFAHFTNRRKLPGTQRWDETDALVNKGLTAIDDQHWKDVRSTITPAFTTGKIKHMTSFLDDSLATLDDIISEHIESGKPIPVKDVLGCFALDVIAKSAFGMDIDAQRDKHSPFVKHATEIFSIKLTNYRIALGLMFPQLMRSLQNVFKFQLIFPEGDRFYKSALRAIIAEREKQKKPKLDFLQLLLNATKLEKSDPVEADKELVHDKAVGGKTLKLDEYDLMAQCFTFIVAGYETTSTTLQFALYLLTVHPEIQDKCYEEIASVVDETSQLTYDRLQQLTYLEKVISESLRIYTPSQRTERECNSAIDINGISIEKGVIICVPIWAIHHDPEIYPEPDKFDPERFSPENKASRDPLAYMPFGHGPRNCIGMRFAQLEMKMALAYLLHRFKFIPCAETESMPLKVRAGFSTMPAKPIFLSAVKR
;
A
#
# COMPACT_ATOMS: atom_id res chain seq x y z
N MET A 1 5.89 -55.15 -5.33
CA MET A 1 7.16 -55.91 -5.35
C MET A 1 8.26 -54.92 -4.96
N ILE A 2 8.52 -54.62 -3.69
CA ILE A 2 9.33 -55.34 -2.68
C ILE A 2 10.72 -55.76 -3.21
N HIS A 3 11.78 -54.97 -2.95
CA HIS A 3 12.78 -55.24 -1.90
C HIS A 3 13.86 -54.13 -1.77
N ARG A 4 14.06 -53.72 -0.51
CA ARG A 4 15.15 -52.97 0.18
C ARG A 4 16.59 -53.48 -0.08
N PRO A 5 17.63 -53.03 0.66
CA PRO A 5 18.11 -51.69 1.09
C PRO A 5 19.65 -51.56 0.89
N LEU A 6 20.30 -50.46 1.31
CA LEU A 6 21.64 -50.53 1.94
C LEU A 6 21.95 -49.25 2.75
N SER A 7 22.65 -49.50 3.86
CA SER A 7 22.86 -48.70 5.06
C SER A 7 24.15 -47.87 5.04
N SER A 8 24.17 -46.86 5.93
CA SER A 8 25.28 -45.99 6.37
C SER A 8 26.60 -46.69 6.79
N PRO A 9 27.71 -45.94 6.88
CA PRO A 9 28.35 -45.62 8.18
C PRO A 9 28.83 -44.14 8.28
N SER A 10 28.48 -43.35 9.32
CA SER A 10 29.17 -43.16 10.63
C SER A 10 30.56 -42.48 10.53
N LEU A 11 30.74 -41.18 10.85
CA LEU A 11 31.19 -40.55 12.14
C LEU A 11 32.38 -39.57 11.83
N PRO A 12 32.86 -38.64 12.70
CA PRO A 12 32.19 -37.86 13.74
C PRO A 12 32.71 -36.39 13.98
N PHE A 13 32.01 -35.69 14.89
CA PHE A 13 32.46 -34.69 15.91
C PHE A 13 33.00 -33.28 15.56
N ASP A 14 32.27 -32.29 16.11
CA ASP A 14 32.67 -31.07 16.86
C ASP A 14 33.75 -30.10 16.31
N TYR A 15 33.45 -28.80 16.26
CA TYR A 15 33.85 -27.88 17.34
C TYR A 15 33.27 -26.46 17.25
N ARG A 16 33.28 -25.84 18.43
CA ARG A 16 32.74 -24.55 18.89
C ARG A 16 33.31 -23.30 18.22
N ILE A 17 32.50 -22.25 18.34
CA ILE A 17 32.83 -20.82 18.32
C ILE A 17 34.08 -20.50 19.14
N ARG A 18 35.05 -19.78 18.55
CA ARG A 18 35.80 -18.70 19.21
C ARG A 18 36.48 -17.75 18.22
N SER A 19 36.58 -16.53 18.70
CA SER A 19 37.03 -15.27 18.12
C SER A 19 38.56 -15.14 17.94
N ASP A 20 38.90 -14.23 17.02
CA ASP A 20 40.15 -13.50 16.75
C ASP A 20 41.20 -14.05 15.73
N PRO A 21 41.86 -13.17 14.95
CA PRO A 21 42.43 -13.49 13.63
C PRO A 21 43.98 -13.56 13.59
N PRO A 22 44.58 -14.42 12.73
CA PRO A 22 45.95 -14.16 12.21
C PRO A 22 46.19 -14.69 10.74
N PRO A 23 47.41 -14.78 10.16
CA PRO A 23 47.92 -14.01 9.00
C PRO A 23 48.27 -14.87 7.73
N PRO A 24 48.82 -14.31 6.62
CA PRO A 24 48.87 -15.01 5.33
C PRO A 24 50.19 -15.77 5.04
N LYS A 25 50.10 -17.05 4.65
CA LYS A 25 51.13 -17.80 3.87
C LYS A 25 50.50 -18.95 3.08
N SER A 26 50.64 -18.98 1.75
CA SER A 26 51.07 -20.19 0.97
C SER A 26 50.92 -20.06 -0.58
N ILE A 27 51.97 -19.57 -1.26
CA ILE A 27 52.14 -19.69 -2.74
C ILE A 27 52.89 -21.00 -3.13
N ALA A 28 53.54 -21.68 -2.17
CA ALA A 28 54.37 -22.85 -2.46
C ALA A 28 53.60 -24.18 -2.65
N TYR A 29 52.32 -24.25 -2.24
CA TYR A 29 51.51 -25.48 -2.36
C TYR A 29 50.89 -25.63 -3.75
N ILE A 30 50.44 -24.53 -4.35
CA ILE A 30 49.77 -24.50 -5.67
C ILE A 30 50.71 -24.95 -6.80
N LYS A 31 52.01 -24.61 -6.69
CA LYS A 31 53.01 -24.94 -7.72
C LYS A 31 53.26 -26.46 -7.88
N ARG A 32 53.15 -27.24 -6.79
CA ARG A 32 53.36 -28.71 -6.86
C ARG A 32 52.17 -29.47 -7.44
N THR A 33 50.97 -28.90 -7.39
CA THR A 33 49.75 -29.54 -7.88
C THR A 33 49.64 -29.44 -9.41
N ILE A 34 50.06 -28.30 -9.98
CA ILE A 34 49.99 -28.05 -11.42
C ILE A 34 50.99 -28.92 -12.19
N ASP A 35 52.21 -29.08 -11.68
CA ASP A 35 53.24 -29.91 -12.33
C ASP A 35 52.86 -31.41 -12.40
N ARG A 36 51.99 -31.89 -11.50
CA ARG A 36 51.52 -33.27 -11.48
C ARG A 36 50.42 -33.56 -12.50
N VAL A 37 49.55 -32.58 -12.76
CA VAL A 37 48.43 -32.69 -13.71
C VAL A 37 48.94 -32.61 -15.16
N GLY A 38 49.98 -31.82 -15.42
CA GLY A 38 50.57 -31.68 -16.75
C GLY A 38 51.22 -32.96 -17.29
N GLN A 39 51.77 -33.82 -16.43
CA GLN A 39 52.40 -35.07 -16.88
C GLN A 39 51.42 -36.20 -17.19
N THR A 40 50.18 -36.15 -16.68
CA THR A 40 49.20 -37.23 -16.87
C THR A 40 48.44 -37.14 -18.21
N LEU A 41 48.38 -35.95 -18.82
CA LEU A 41 47.64 -35.70 -20.06
C LEU A 41 48.42 -36.04 -21.35
N LEU A 42 49.70 -36.42 -21.24
CA LEU A 42 50.61 -36.57 -22.39
C LEU A 42 50.98 -38.02 -22.75
N THR A 43 50.36 -39.04 -22.15
CA THR A 43 50.83 -40.44 -22.31
C THR A 43 49.81 -41.50 -22.73
N ASP A 44 48.58 -41.16 -23.16
CA ASP A 44 47.61 -42.17 -23.63
C ASP A 44 47.16 -41.94 -25.10
N PRO A 45 47.52 -42.81 -26.07
CA PRO A 45 47.21 -42.62 -27.50
C PRO A 45 45.81 -43.07 -27.93
N THR A 46 44.94 -43.50 -27.01
CA THR A 46 43.64 -44.12 -27.38
C THR A 46 42.47 -43.15 -27.56
N ILE A 47 42.67 -41.84 -27.36
CA ILE A 47 41.61 -40.81 -27.41
C ILE A 47 41.67 -39.97 -28.72
N VAL A 48 42.06 -40.54 -29.87
CA VAL A 48 42.22 -39.77 -31.14
C VAL A 48 41.57 -40.43 -32.37
N ALA A 49 40.59 -41.32 -32.21
CA ALA A 49 39.94 -41.98 -33.37
C ALA A 49 38.52 -41.51 -33.71
N GLY A 50 37.98 -40.49 -33.04
CA GLY A 50 36.67 -39.96 -33.41
C GLY A 50 36.42 -38.64 -32.73
N LEU A 51 36.66 -37.55 -33.46
CA LEU A 51 36.04 -36.23 -33.34
C LEU A 51 36.82 -35.28 -34.27
N ASN A 52 36.18 -34.89 -35.36
CA ASN A 52 36.75 -34.08 -36.43
C ASN A 52 36.49 -32.59 -36.11
N GLU A 53 37.09 -32.10 -35.02
CA GLU A 53 37.06 -30.68 -34.64
C GLU A 53 38.48 -30.11 -34.52
N SER A 54 38.65 -28.88 -34.99
CA SER A 54 39.95 -28.21 -35.09
C SER A 54 40.51 -27.80 -33.71
N PRO A 55 41.83 -27.89 -33.48
CA PRO A 55 42.50 -27.48 -32.23
C PRO A 55 42.29 -26.01 -31.81
N LEU A 56 41.80 -25.16 -32.73
CA LEU A 56 41.56 -23.73 -32.54
C LEU A 56 40.43 -23.42 -31.56
N LEU A 57 39.37 -24.24 -31.54
CA LEU A 57 38.23 -24.02 -30.64
C LEU A 57 38.59 -24.40 -29.20
N MET A 58 39.44 -25.41 -29.02
CA MET A 58 39.88 -25.88 -27.71
C MET A 58 40.86 -24.87 -27.05
N ALA A 59 41.77 -24.27 -27.83
CA ALA A 59 42.67 -23.23 -27.34
C ALA A 59 41.95 -21.93 -26.92
N SER A 60 40.90 -21.53 -27.63
CA SER A 60 40.09 -20.34 -27.28
C SER A 60 39.31 -20.53 -25.97
N ARG A 61 38.77 -21.73 -25.73
CA ARG A 61 37.99 -22.05 -24.54
C ARG A 61 38.86 -22.20 -23.29
N VAL A 62 40.10 -22.64 -23.43
CA VAL A 62 41.06 -22.70 -22.31
C VAL A 62 41.51 -21.29 -21.91
N CYS A 63 41.76 -20.39 -22.87
CA CYS A 63 42.07 -18.99 -22.58
C CYS A 63 40.89 -18.26 -21.94
N LEU A 64 39.65 -18.51 -22.40
CA LEU A 64 38.44 -17.92 -21.81
C LEU A 64 38.17 -18.46 -20.40
N ARG A 65 38.38 -19.76 -20.15
CA ARG A 65 38.12 -20.35 -18.82
C ARG A 65 39.14 -19.95 -17.77
N ILE A 66 40.40 -19.69 -18.15
CA ILE A 66 41.42 -19.19 -17.21
C ILE A 66 41.16 -17.73 -16.83
N ALA A 67 40.59 -16.91 -17.73
CA ALA A 67 40.23 -15.51 -17.44
C ALA A 67 38.98 -15.35 -16.55
N ILE A 68 38.09 -16.37 -16.50
CA ILE A 68 36.81 -16.29 -15.79
C ILE A 68 36.92 -16.74 -14.32
N PHE A 69 37.96 -17.47 -13.93
CA PHE A 69 38.03 -18.08 -12.59
C PHE A 69 38.86 -17.34 -11.54
N ASP A 70 39.68 -16.34 -11.90
CA ASP A 70 40.28 -15.41 -10.93
C ASP A 70 40.86 -14.14 -11.60
N PRO A 71 40.30 -12.93 -11.40
CA PRO A 71 40.74 -11.69 -12.07
C PRO A 71 42.13 -11.19 -11.65
N ASP A 72 42.64 -11.61 -10.49
CA ASP A 72 43.84 -11.01 -9.89
C ASP A 72 45.17 -11.58 -10.40
N LEU A 73 45.15 -12.62 -11.25
CA LEU A 73 46.38 -13.16 -11.87
C LEU A 73 46.82 -12.44 -13.16
N TRP A 74 46.02 -11.50 -13.67
CA TRP A 74 46.22 -10.89 -15.00
C TRP A 74 47.18 -9.69 -15.02
N GLN A 75 47.90 -9.44 -13.92
CA GLN A 75 48.88 -8.35 -13.83
C GLN A 75 50.36 -8.78 -13.90
N THR A 76 50.68 -9.97 -14.43
CA THR A 76 52.10 -10.32 -14.71
C THR A 76 52.39 -10.60 -16.19
N SER A 77 53.55 -10.11 -16.63
CA SER A 77 53.97 -9.84 -18.01
C SER A 77 54.25 -11.06 -18.91
N THR A 78 53.60 -12.20 -18.67
CA THR A 78 53.78 -13.43 -19.46
C THR A 78 52.62 -13.71 -20.43
N ALA A 79 51.45 -13.09 -20.24
CA ALA A 79 50.28 -13.27 -21.11
C ALA A 79 50.36 -12.54 -22.46
N SER A 80 51.15 -11.46 -22.57
CA SER A 80 51.28 -10.71 -23.84
C SER A 80 52.17 -11.41 -24.88
N LEU A 81 53.09 -12.27 -24.46
CA LEU A 81 53.98 -13.01 -25.36
C LEU A 81 53.29 -14.15 -26.11
N LEU A 82 52.27 -14.78 -25.51
CA LEU A 82 51.51 -15.87 -26.15
C LEU A 82 50.57 -15.35 -27.26
N CYS A 83 49.98 -14.17 -27.08
CA CYS A 83 49.07 -13.58 -28.07
C CYS A 83 49.80 -13.04 -29.32
N SER A 84 51.07 -12.62 -29.20
CA SER A 84 51.83 -12.16 -30.38
C SER A 84 52.30 -13.29 -31.30
N TYR A 85 52.33 -14.53 -30.80
CA TYR A 85 52.79 -15.70 -31.56
C TYR A 85 51.66 -16.36 -32.37
N LEU A 86 50.42 -16.33 -31.86
CA LEU A 86 49.24 -16.88 -32.52
C LEU A 86 48.67 -15.98 -33.63
N SER A 87 48.89 -14.67 -33.55
CA SER A 87 48.45 -13.71 -34.58
C SER A 87 49.24 -13.82 -35.90
N ARG A 88 50.45 -14.39 -35.88
CA ARG A 88 51.28 -14.57 -37.09
C ARG A 88 50.93 -15.80 -37.93
N ILE A 89 50.11 -16.72 -37.42
CA ILE A 89 49.73 -17.96 -38.12
C ILE A 89 48.40 -17.79 -38.87
N LEU A 90 47.54 -16.85 -38.46
CA LEU A 90 46.20 -16.66 -39.02
C LEU A 90 46.14 -15.81 -40.30
N LEU A 91 47.26 -15.29 -40.80
CA LEU A 91 47.33 -14.47 -42.02
C LEU A 91 47.49 -15.28 -43.34
N ARG A 92 47.17 -16.58 -43.35
CA ARG A 92 47.17 -17.38 -44.59
C ARG A 92 46.03 -18.40 -44.64
N SER A 93 44.85 -17.99 -45.12
CA SER A 93 43.86 -18.90 -45.70
C SER A 93 42.72 -18.13 -46.38
N SER A 94 42.37 -18.49 -47.61
CA SER A 94 41.33 -17.87 -48.45
C SER A 94 40.30 -18.91 -48.89
N ARG A 95 38.99 -18.59 -48.79
CA ARG A 95 37.84 -19.08 -49.61
C ARG A 95 36.51 -19.14 -48.82
N MET A 96 35.44 -18.50 -49.33
CA MET A 96 34.17 -19.15 -49.74
C MET A 96 33.17 -18.15 -50.35
N ASN A 97 32.21 -18.66 -51.14
CA ASN A 97 31.61 -18.00 -52.33
C ASN A 97 30.08 -18.20 -52.47
N PHE A 98 29.51 -17.35 -53.34
CA PHE A 98 28.19 -17.22 -54.03
C PHE A 98 27.05 -18.27 -53.91
N ARG A 99 27.28 -19.52 -53.47
CA ARG A 99 26.19 -20.51 -53.24
C ARG A 99 25.50 -20.37 -51.90
N GLN A 100 26.13 -19.70 -50.93
CA GLN A 100 25.50 -19.36 -49.65
C GLN A 100 24.53 -18.17 -49.77
N GLN A 101 24.57 -17.44 -50.90
CA GLN A 101 23.66 -16.32 -51.18
C GLN A 101 22.33 -16.73 -51.82
N LEU A 102 22.17 -17.97 -52.32
CA LEU A 102 20.91 -18.41 -52.95
C LEU A 102 19.94 -19.13 -52.01
N PHE A 103 20.30 -19.27 -50.73
CA PHE A 103 19.38 -19.72 -49.67
C PHE A 103 18.57 -18.57 -49.05
N LEU A 104 18.67 -17.41 -49.69
CA LEU A 104 17.54 -16.57 -50.03
C LEU A 104 16.24 -17.37 -50.24
N ALA A 105 15.18 -16.68 -49.87
CA ALA A 105 14.02 -16.47 -50.72
C ALA A 105 12.80 -17.36 -50.54
N ALA A 106 12.90 -18.56 -49.95
CA ALA A 106 11.83 -19.53 -50.18
C ALA A 106 10.77 -19.70 -49.07
N LEU A 107 10.84 -19.01 -47.92
CA LEU A 107 9.85 -19.23 -46.85
C LEU A 107 9.18 -17.93 -46.39
N LEU A 108 8.53 -17.32 -47.38
CA LEU A 108 7.44 -16.35 -47.24
C LEU A 108 6.21 -17.01 -46.61
N THR A 109 5.58 -16.35 -45.63
CA THR A 109 4.12 -16.13 -45.53
C THR A 109 3.77 -15.28 -44.29
N LEU A 110 3.16 -14.10 -44.53
CA LEU A 110 2.63 -13.13 -43.55
C LEU A 110 1.16 -13.48 -43.16
N PRO A 111 0.60 -13.02 -42.01
CA PRO A 111 0.02 -11.65 -41.83
C PRO A 111 0.23 -11.02 -40.42
N GLY A 112 0.41 -9.69 -40.25
CA GLY A 112 -0.63 -8.65 -39.98
C GLY A 112 -1.08 -8.60 -38.49
N ALA A 113 -1.24 -7.52 -37.72
CA ALA A 113 -1.32 -6.07 -37.96
C ALA A 113 -1.27 -5.23 -36.65
N HIS A 114 -0.95 -3.94 -36.83
CA HIS A 114 -1.42 -2.70 -36.16
C HIS A 114 -1.22 -2.41 -34.64
N SER A 115 -0.24 -1.55 -34.37
CA SER A 115 -0.35 -0.45 -33.41
C SER A 115 0.14 0.85 -34.08
N ALA A 116 -0.50 1.99 -33.81
CA ALA A 116 -0.09 3.28 -34.37
C ALA A 116 1.24 3.73 -33.73
N PRO A 117 2.23 4.21 -34.52
CA PRO A 117 3.53 4.61 -33.98
C PRO A 117 3.45 5.94 -33.22
N ILE A 118 4.28 6.05 -32.17
CA ILE A 118 4.48 7.29 -31.41
C ILE A 118 5.52 8.13 -32.14
N VAL A 119 5.22 9.41 -32.41
CA VAL A 119 6.14 10.36 -33.06
C VAL A 119 6.90 11.16 -32.00
N VAL A 120 8.23 11.20 -32.09
CA VAL A 120 9.17 11.83 -31.15
C VAL A 120 10.12 12.74 -31.92
N ASN A 121 10.46 13.93 -31.42
CA ASN A 121 11.26 14.88 -32.20
C ASN A 121 12.69 15.02 -31.64
N ALA A 122 13.68 15.17 -32.53
CA ALA A 122 15.07 15.42 -32.14
C ALA A 122 15.40 16.92 -32.15
N LYS A 123 16.19 17.37 -31.17
CA LYS A 123 16.51 18.80 -31.00
C LYS A 123 17.70 19.20 -31.87
N VAL A 124 17.50 20.15 -32.77
CA VAL A 124 18.57 20.75 -33.59
C VAL A 124 18.68 22.25 -33.27
N LYS A 125 19.91 22.80 -33.26
CA LYS A 125 20.13 24.25 -33.17
C LYS A 125 19.66 24.90 -34.49
N HIS A 126 18.70 25.81 -34.42
CA HIS A 126 18.21 26.54 -35.59
C HIS A 126 19.20 27.63 -36.02
N ASP A 127 19.85 27.44 -37.17
CA ASP A 127 20.81 28.38 -37.77
C ASP A 127 20.18 29.28 -38.86
N GLY A 128 18.90 29.63 -38.73
CA GLY A 128 18.21 30.54 -39.66
C GLY A 128 18.05 30.03 -41.11
N SER A 129 18.45 28.79 -41.38
CA SER A 129 18.26 28.12 -42.66
C SER A 129 16.82 27.64 -42.86
N MET A 130 16.45 27.39 -44.12
CA MET A 130 15.14 26.84 -44.47
C MET A 130 14.86 25.54 -43.65
N PRO A 131 13.65 25.34 -43.12
CA PRO A 131 13.26 24.13 -42.38
C PRO A 131 12.94 22.96 -43.31
N HIS A 132 13.06 21.72 -42.82
CA HIS A 132 12.72 20.52 -43.59
C HIS A 132 11.23 20.47 -43.88
N CYS A 133 10.85 20.43 -45.16
CA CYS A 133 9.45 20.33 -45.56
C CYS A 133 8.95 18.90 -45.36
N THR A 134 8.10 18.70 -44.35
CA THR A 134 7.60 17.40 -43.94
C THR A 134 6.58 16.87 -44.95
N LYS A 135 6.68 15.59 -45.29
CA LYS A 135 5.67 14.89 -46.07
C LYS A 135 4.39 14.74 -45.23
N THR A 136 3.36 15.48 -45.61
CA THR A 136 2.09 15.55 -44.87
C THR A 136 0.95 14.99 -45.72
N ALA A 137 0.08 14.19 -45.10
CA ALA A 137 -1.13 13.73 -45.76
C ALA A 137 -2.13 14.88 -45.84
N ILE A 138 -2.65 15.13 -47.05
CA ILE A 138 -3.50 16.28 -47.35
C ILE A 138 -4.91 15.78 -47.68
N VAL A 139 -5.92 16.37 -47.04
CA VAL A 139 -7.33 16.13 -47.35
C VAL A 139 -7.89 17.39 -48.01
N HIS A 140 -8.37 17.25 -49.23
CA HIS A 140 -9.05 18.33 -49.95
C HIS A 140 -10.52 18.39 -49.54
N GLU A 141 -10.98 19.56 -49.09
CA GLU A 141 -12.37 19.80 -48.73
C GLU A 141 -12.97 20.85 -49.68
N GLU A 142 -14.11 20.56 -50.30
CA GLU A 142 -14.87 21.52 -51.09
C GLU A 142 -15.97 22.15 -50.22
N LEU A 143 -15.89 23.46 -49.99
CA LEU A 143 -16.95 24.19 -49.30
C LEU A 143 -18.20 24.29 -50.19
N SER A 144 -19.34 23.80 -49.68
CA SER A 144 -20.63 23.89 -50.38
C SER A 144 -21.07 25.35 -50.58
N ARG A 145 -21.36 25.72 -51.84
CA ARG A 145 -21.83 27.07 -52.22
C ARG A 145 -23.10 27.48 -51.48
N ALA A 146 -23.03 28.57 -50.72
CA ALA A 146 -24.20 29.22 -50.13
C ALA A 146 -24.86 30.29 -51.05
N ASN A 147 -24.12 30.85 -52.01
CA ASN A 147 -24.64 31.82 -52.98
C ASN A 147 -23.84 31.86 -54.30
N LYS A 148 -24.48 32.31 -55.40
CA LYS A 148 -23.89 32.32 -56.77
C LYS A 148 -22.72 33.30 -56.98
N ASP A 149 -22.48 34.24 -56.06
CA ASP A 149 -21.45 35.29 -56.19
C ASP A 149 -20.23 35.12 -55.27
N GLN A 150 -20.03 33.94 -54.65
CA GLN A 150 -18.84 33.66 -53.83
C GLN A 150 -17.88 32.68 -54.53
N PHE A 151 -16.60 33.05 -54.58
CA PHE A 151 -15.49 32.27 -55.11
C PHE A 151 -15.40 30.89 -54.45
N LEU A 152 -14.96 29.87 -55.19
CA LEU A 152 -14.65 28.53 -54.65
C LEU A 152 -13.43 28.68 -53.73
N GLN A 153 -13.65 28.58 -52.42
CA GLN A 153 -12.57 28.62 -51.46
C GLN A 153 -11.90 27.24 -51.42
N SER A 154 -10.61 27.17 -51.79
CA SER A 154 -9.83 25.95 -51.60
C SER A 154 -9.54 25.80 -50.10
N VAL A 155 -9.99 24.67 -49.53
CA VAL A 155 -9.77 24.33 -48.13
C VAL A 155 -8.99 23.04 -48.07
N ILE A 156 -7.90 23.07 -47.31
CA ILE A 156 -7.03 21.93 -47.12
C ILE A 156 -6.89 21.67 -45.64
N GLU A 157 -7.18 20.43 -45.25
CA GLU A 157 -6.95 19.93 -43.91
C GLU A 157 -5.68 19.07 -43.90
N LEU A 158 -4.80 19.34 -42.94
CA LEU A 158 -3.55 18.64 -42.73
C LEU A 158 -3.29 18.47 -41.23
N LYS A 159 -2.46 17.49 -40.87
CA LYS A 159 -2.03 17.26 -39.48
C LYS A 159 -0.57 17.64 -39.34
N LEU A 160 -0.26 18.51 -38.37
CA LEU A 160 1.12 18.89 -38.04
C LEU A 160 1.50 18.37 -36.66
N GLY A 161 2.57 17.57 -36.61
CA GLY A 161 3.29 17.26 -35.39
C GLY A 161 4.12 18.44 -34.88
N LEU A 162 4.52 18.38 -33.60
CA LEU A 162 5.42 19.37 -33.01
C LEU A 162 6.75 19.43 -33.80
N TYR A 163 7.27 20.62 -34.07
CA TYR A 163 8.44 20.91 -34.91
C TYR A 163 8.32 20.55 -36.40
N GLU A 164 7.24 19.89 -36.85
CA GLU A 164 7.02 19.64 -38.27
C GLU A 164 6.65 20.93 -39.02
N THR A 165 7.08 21.02 -40.28
CA THR A 165 6.82 22.17 -41.14
C THR A 165 6.16 21.73 -42.44
N ALA A 166 4.97 22.23 -42.71
CA ALA A 166 4.32 22.10 -44.01
C ALA A 166 4.80 23.20 -44.95
N CYS A 167 5.18 22.83 -46.17
CA CYS A 167 5.62 23.77 -47.20
C CYS A 167 4.69 23.70 -48.41
N PHE A 168 4.32 24.86 -48.94
CA PHE A 168 3.41 24.94 -50.09
C PHE A 168 3.66 26.18 -50.95
N ARG A 169 3.17 26.12 -52.19
CA ARG A 169 3.19 27.19 -53.18
C ARG A 169 1.77 27.50 -53.62
N LEU A 170 1.53 28.76 -53.97
CA LEU A 170 0.29 29.18 -54.60
C LEU A 170 0.43 29.02 -56.11
N ALA A 171 -0.44 28.21 -56.71
CA ALA A 171 -0.47 27.99 -58.15
C ALA A 171 -1.77 28.55 -58.75
N GLN A 172 -1.61 29.48 -59.69
CA GLN A 172 -2.68 29.93 -60.58
C GLN A 172 -2.77 29.03 -61.81
N SER A 173 -4.00 28.73 -62.25
CA SER A 173 -4.29 27.82 -63.37
C SER A 173 -3.72 28.27 -64.73
N ASN A 174 -3.23 29.51 -64.89
CA ASN A 174 -2.83 30.08 -66.18
C ASN A 174 -1.49 30.85 -66.22
N VAL A 175 -0.66 30.86 -65.17
CA VAL A 175 0.62 31.62 -65.20
C VAL A 175 1.76 30.84 -64.55
N SER A 176 2.86 30.66 -65.30
CA SER A 176 4.12 30.08 -64.82
C SER A 176 5.08 31.15 -64.27
N SER A 177 4.64 31.92 -63.28
CA SER A 177 5.52 32.87 -62.57
C SER A 177 5.96 32.28 -61.24
N THR A 178 7.24 32.52 -60.93
CA THR A 178 7.97 32.13 -59.71
C THR A 178 7.14 32.28 -58.44
N SER A 179 6.51 31.19 -58.00
CA SER A 179 5.69 31.17 -56.79
C SER A 179 6.62 31.14 -55.56
N LEU A 180 6.48 32.14 -54.69
CA LEU A 180 7.08 32.14 -53.35
C LEU A 180 6.76 30.80 -52.64
N LEU A 181 7.71 30.33 -51.83
CA LEU A 181 7.54 29.14 -51.03
C LEU A 181 7.08 29.53 -49.63
N TYR A 182 5.86 29.16 -49.27
CA TYR A 182 5.30 29.41 -47.93
C TYR A 182 5.55 28.20 -47.04
N THR A 183 5.86 28.47 -45.78
CA THR A 183 6.08 27.45 -44.75
C THR A 183 5.27 27.79 -43.52
N VAL A 184 4.63 26.77 -42.94
CA VAL A 184 3.92 26.85 -41.66
C VAL A 184 4.42 25.70 -40.81
N GLY A 185 5.16 26.03 -39.76
CA GLY A 185 5.71 25.05 -38.82
C GLY A 185 5.15 25.22 -37.42
N LEU A 186 4.85 24.11 -36.75
CA LEU A 186 4.47 24.12 -35.33
C LEU A 186 5.75 24.25 -34.49
N SER A 187 6.09 25.45 -34.04
CA SER A 187 7.36 25.74 -33.38
C SER A 187 7.38 25.30 -31.91
N ALA A 188 6.26 25.45 -31.21
CA ALA A 188 6.15 25.07 -29.80
C ALA A 188 4.71 24.79 -29.40
N VAL A 189 4.55 23.91 -28.40
CA VAL A 189 3.31 23.76 -27.63
C VAL A 189 3.63 24.12 -26.19
N GLU A 190 2.94 25.13 -25.66
CA GLU A 190 3.16 25.66 -24.32
C GLU A 190 1.91 25.50 -23.46
N GLN A 191 2.12 25.15 -22.20
CA GLN A 191 1.08 25.17 -21.17
C GLN A 191 1.41 26.25 -20.14
N HIS A 192 0.48 27.16 -19.94
CA HIS A 192 0.59 28.31 -19.05
C HIS A 192 -0.22 28.02 -17.79
N TYR A 193 0.46 27.66 -16.70
CA TYR A 193 -0.12 27.32 -15.42
C TYR A 193 -0.23 28.58 -14.53
N PRO A 194 -1.43 28.99 -14.12
CA PRO A 194 -1.58 30.15 -13.26
C PRO A 194 -1.09 29.86 -11.83
N ILE A 195 -0.33 30.80 -11.26
CA ILE A 195 0.17 30.73 -9.89
C ILE A 195 -0.86 31.36 -8.94
N THR A 196 -1.51 30.53 -8.11
CA THR A 196 -2.56 30.99 -7.18
C THR A 196 -2.04 31.34 -5.79
N GLN A 197 -0.94 30.71 -5.36
CA GLN A 197 -0.31 30.99 -4.07
C GLN A 197 1.20 31.13 -4.25
N HIS A 198 1.80 32.05 -3.51
CA HIS A 198 3.24 32.30 -3.52
C HIS A 198 3.71 32.76 -2.14
N TYR A 199 4.73 32.12 -1.57
CA TYR A 199 5.39 32.56 -0.34
C TYR A 199 6.84 32.08 -0.27
N GLN A 200 7.66 32.76 0.54
CA GLN A 200 9.07 32.41 0.75
C GLN A 200 9.28 31.63 2.04
N PHE A 201 10.16 30.63 2.01
CA PHE A 201 10.53 29.80 3.15
C PHE A 201 12.01 29.44 3.12
N ALA A 202 12.50 28.94 4.26
CA ALA A 202 13.86 28.43 4.40
C ALA A 202 13.85 27.07 5.10
N VAL A 203 14.94 26.31 4.97
CA VAL A 203 15.16 25.09 5.77
C VAL A 203 15.82 25.51 7.09
N PRO A 204 15.24 25.18 8.25
CA PRO A 204 15.80 25.58 9.52
C PRO A 204 16.89 24.62 10.01
N LEU A 205 17.98 25.20 10.52
CA LEU A 205 18.92 24.59 11.44
C LEU A 205 18.31 24.69 12.84
N ILE A 206 18.01 23.53 13.44
CA ILE A 206 17.39 23.45 14.75
C ILE A 206 18.48 23.12 15.77
N THR A 207 18.54 23.89 16.85
CA THR A 207 19.37 23.59 18.01
C THR A 207 18.54 23.67 19.28
N SER A 208 18.77 22.73 20.20
CA SER A 208 18.11 22.70 21.51
C SER A 208 19.14 22.84 22.62
N SER A 209 18.87 23.70 23.59
CA SER A 209 19.62 23.80 24.83
C SER A 209 18.68 23.58 26.01
N CYS A 210 18.86 22.49 26.75
CA CYS A 210 18.05 22.15 27.91
C CYS A 210 18.82 22.30 29.23
N LYS A 211 18.11 22.74 30.27
CA LYS A 211 18.53 22.69 31.68
C LYS A 211 17.66 21.70 32.45
N CYS A 212 18.29 20.81 33.20
CA CYS A 212 17.63 19.83 34.07
C CYS A 212 17.65 20.31 35.51
N ASP A 213 16.48 20.26 36.15
CA ASP A 213 16.29 20.71 37.52
C ASP A 213 15.73 19.56 38.38
N CYS A 214 16.40 19.31 39.49
CA CYS A 214 15.93 18.43 40.55
C CYS A 214 15.12 19.25 41.55
N SER A 215 14.04 18.65 42.07
CA SER A 215 13.23 19.25 43.12
C SER A 215 14.09 19.76 44.29
N GLY A 216 13.96 21.05 44.61
CA GLY A 216 14.71 21.72 45.68
C GLY A 216 15.98 22.49 45.29
N GLY A 217 16.29 22.66 44.00
CA GLY A 217 17.35 23.57 43.53
C GLY A 217 16.98 25.05 43.57
N ASP A 218 17.98 25.94 43.52
CA ASP A 218 17.78 27.41 43.54
C ASP A 218 17.26 28.01 42.21
N ASP A 219 17.69 27.48 41.06
CA ASP A 219 17.24 27.94 39.72
C ASP A 219 16.16 27.00 39.16
N HIS A 220 14.92 27.22 39.60
CA HIS A 220 13.81 26.32 39.28
C HIS A 220 13.35 26.44 37.83
N CYS A 221 13.07 25.29 37.21
CA CYS A 221 12.40 25.22 35.91
C CYS A 221 10.93 25.67 36.05
N ASN A 222 10.65 26.95 35.82
CA ASN A 222 9.30 27.52 36.01
C ASN A 222 8.36 27.17 34.84
N PRO A 223 7.26 26.43 35.07
CA PRO A 223 6.28 26.10 34.04
C PRO A 223 5.65 27.34 33.40
N ASP A 224 5.40 28.41 34.18
CA ASP A 224 4.77 29.63 33.66
C ASP A 224 5.69 30.40 32.71
N GLU A 225 7.00 30.21 32.82
CA GLU A 225 8.00 30.86 31.95
C GLU A 225 8.29 30.04 30.69
N TYR A 226 8.27 28.72 30.76
CA TYR A 226 8.69 27.84 29.66
C TYR A 226 7.54 27.23 28.87
N ASN A 227 6.35 27.11 29.45
CA ASN A 227 5.22 26.48 28.77
C ASN A 227 4.53 27.48 27.82
N TYR A 228 4.51 27.17 26.52
CA TYR A 228 3.86 27.97 25.47
C TYR A 228 4.39 29.41 25.30
N ASN A 229 5.65 29.67 25.68
CA ASN A 229 6.28 30.98 25.59
C ASN A 229 7.45 31.03 24.59
N ASN A 230 7.75 32.22 24.09
CA ASN A 230 8.87 32.47 23.18
C ASN A 230 10.07 33.01 23.96
N CYS A 231 11.28 32.58 23.59
CA CYS A 231 12.51 33.20 24.06
C CYS A 231 12.83 34.45 23.21
N LYS A 232 13.83 35.23 23.66
CA LYS A 232 14.26 36.45 22.94
C LYS A 232 14.69 36.09 21.51
N SER A 233 13.85 36.40 20.54
CA SER A 233 14.10 36.18 19.11
C SER A 233 14.89 37.35 18.53
N SER A 234 15.71 37.09 17.52
CA SER A 234 16.43 38.10 16.75
C SER A 234 15.93 38.09 15.30
N GLN A 235 16.26 39.11 14.50
CA GLN A 235 15.81 39.19 13.10
C GLN A 235 16.15 37.94 12.26
N SER A 236 17.22 37.21 12.62
CA SER A 236 17.68 36.01 11.90
C SER A 236 17.48 34.69 12.67
N SER A 237 16.95 34.74 13.90
CA SER A 237 16.78 33.54 14.74
C SER A 237 15.45 33.56 15.49
N LEU A 238 14.66 32.52 15.28
CA LEU A 238 13.39 32.30 15.98
C LEU A 238 13.62 31.36 17.16
N CYS A 239 13.06 31.67 18.34
CA CYS A 239 13.33 30.92 19.56
C CYS A 239 12.04 30.61 20.34
N TYR A 240 11.82 29.32 20.63
CA TYR A 240 10.70 28.81 21.41
C TYR A 240 11.15 28.08 22.66
N ARG A 241 10.34 28.14 23.72
CA ARG A 241 10.58 27.39 24.96
C ARG A 241 9.70 26.16 25.03
N SER A 242 10.24 25.09 25.61
CA SER A 242 9.51 23.85 25.90
C SER A 242 9.77 23.39 27.32
N TYR A 243 8.74 22.79 27.93
CA TYR A 243 8.76 22.30 29.30
C TYR A 243 8.39 20.81 29.33
N HIS A 244 9.24 19.99 29.95
CA HIS A 244 9.07 18.54 30.05
C HIS A 244 9.05 18.10 31.52
N PRO A 245 7.86 17.87 32.11
CA PRO A 245 7.74 17.38 33.48
C PRO A 245 8.02 15.88 33.59
N ASN A 246 8.12 15.38 34.82
CA ASN A 246 8.13 13.96 35.18
C ASN A 246 9.26 13.13 34.54
N GLN A 247 10.47 13.68 34.45
CA GLN A 247 11.65 13.00 33.92
C GLN A 247 12.28 12.04 34.94
N ALA A 248 13.12 11.13 34.46
CA ALA A 248 13.79 10.14 35.30
C ALA A 248 14.68 10.82 36.37
N SER A 249 14.62 10.34 37.61
CA SER A 249 15.32 10.92 38.77
C SER A 249 16.83 10.65 38.80
N VAL A 250 17.45 10.27 37.67
CA VAL A 250 18.86 9.89 37.60
C VAL A 250 19.73 11.13 37.83
N GLY A 251 20.51 11.12 38.91
CA GLY A 251 21.32 12.27 39.35
C GLY A 251 20.65 13.17 40.39
N CYS A 252 19.37 12.95 40.72
CA CYS A 252 18.66 13.69 41.77
C CYS A 252 18.64 12.91 43.10
N PRO A 253 18.41 13.59 44.25
CA PRO A 253 18.16 12.95 45.55
C PRO A 253 16.89 12.06 45.52
N LEU A 254 16.85 11.05 46.39
CA LEU A 254 15.91 9.90 46.39
C LEU A 254 14.42 10.22 46.12
N GLY A 255 13.88 9.68 45.02
CA GLY A 255 12.45 9.41 44.82
C GLY A 255 11.63 10.46 44.08
N GLU A 256 12.22 11.61 43.75
CA GLU A 256 11.51 12.72 43.09
C GLU A 256 11.81 12.80 41.59
N THR A 257 10.82 13.16 40.79
CA THR A 257 10.96 13.33 39.35
C THR A 257 11.77 14.59 39.04
N SER A 258 12.64 14.52 38.03
CA SER A 258 13.31 15.70 37.49
C SER A 258 12.40 16.45 36.51
N GLU A 259 12.64 17.75 36.35
CA GLU A 259 11.96 18.60 35.38
C GLU A 259 13.00 19.16 34.40
N LEU A 260 12.62 19.32 33.13
CA LEU A 260 13.52 19.80 32.09
C LEU A 260 12.91 21.00 31.34
N CYS A 261 13.68 22.08 31.26
CA CYS A 261 13.34 23.32 30.57
C CYS A 261 14.28 23.49 29.37
N CYS A 262 13.75 23.67 28.16
CA CYS A 262 14.55 23.76 26.95
C CYS A 262 14.24 25.00 26.11
N ASP A 263 15.28 25.64 25.60
CA ASP A 263 15.21 26.67 24.56
C ASP A 263 15.54 26.01 23.20
N ILE A 264 14.62 26.14 22.25
CA ILE A 264 14.75 25.62 20.89
C ILE A 264 14.92 26.81 19.95
N SER A 265 16.04 26.88 19.24
CA SER A 265 16.30 27.95 18.29
C SER A 265 16.35 27.44 16.85
N PHE A 266 15.83 28.25 15.94
CA PHE A 266 15.69 28.00 14.51
C PHE A 266 16.42 29.11 13.75
N THR A 267 17.40 28.73 12.93
CA THR A 267 18.14 29.65 12.05
C THR A 267 18.11 29.14 10.62
N PRO A 268 18.13 30.01 9.59
CA PRO A 268 18.14 29.56 8.20
C PRO A 268 19.45 28.83 7.89
N TYR A 269 19.36 27.60 7.40
CA TYR A 269 20.54 26.83 7.01
C TYR A 269 21.17 27.39 5.72
N LYS A 270 22.48 27.70 5.77
CA LYS A 270 23.27 28.22 4.62
C LYS A 270 22.66 29.46 3.93
N ASP A 271 21.82 30.23 4.63
CA ASP A 271 21.03 31.34 4.08
C ASP A 271 20.19 30.99 2.84
N TRP A 272 19.81 29.72 2.69
CA TRP A 272 19.01 29.28 1.55
C TRP A 272 17.58 29.81 1.64
N ARG A 273 17.12 30.41 0.54
CA ARG A 273 15.76 30.90 0.38
C ARG A 273 15.08 30.14 -0.76
N PHE A 274 13.85 29.74 -0.51
CA PHE A 274 13.02 29.04 -1.46
C PHE A 274 11.69 29.77 -1.63
N SER A 275 11.21 29.82 -2.87
CA SER A 275 9.90 30.35 -3.22
C SER A 275 8.96 29.17 -3.51
N ALA A 276 7.93 29.01 -2.69
CA ALA A 276 6.86 28.05 -2.92
C ALA A 276 5.79 28.66 -3.82
N VAL A 277 5.34 27.92 -4.84
CA VAL A 277 4.29 28.31 -5.78
C VAL A 277 3.23 27.23 -5.87
N LYS A 278 1.96 27.61 -5.84
CA LYS A 278 0.85 26.70 -6.15
C LYS A 278 0.41 26.92 -7.59
N ILE A 279 0.47 25.87 -8.40
CA ILE A 279 -0.01 25.88 -9.78
C ILE A 279 -1.37 25.20 -9.88
N GLU A 280 -2.27 25.74 -10.71
CA GLU A 280 -3.58 25.14 -11.04
C GLU A 280 -3.61 24.68 -12.51
N GLU A 281 -4.78 24.26 -13.01
CA GLU A 281 -4.92 23.78 -14.39
C GLU A 281 -4.43 24.81 -15.44
N PRO A 282 -3.68 24.35 -16.46
CA PRO A 282 -3.06 25.23 -17.44
C PRO A 282 -4.01 25.66 -18.56
N GLN A 283 -3.61 26.73 -19.25
CA GLN A 283 -4.07 27.04 -20.60
C GLN A 283 -3.01 26.61 -21.63
N THR A 284 -3.44 25.99 -22.72
CA THR A 284 -2.60 25.37 -23.74
C THR A 284 -2.59 26.22 -25.00
N PHE A 285 -1.40 26.55 -25.48
CA PHE A 285 -1.15 27.36 -26.67
C PHE A 285 -0.26 26.60 -27.65
N ALA A 286 -0.62 26.61 -28.93
CA ALA A 286 0.24 26.24 -30.03
C ALA A 286 0.85 27.50 -30.64
N ILE A 287 2.15 27.48 -30.88
CA ILE A 287 2.90 28.56 -31.52
C ILE A 287 3.29 28.08 -32.92
N PHE A 288 2.81 28.77 -33.93
CA PHE A 288 3.15 28.50 -35.33
C PHE A 288 4.12 29.56 -35.83
N ASN A 289 5.15 29.13 -36.54
CA ASN A 289 6.05 30.02 -37.27
C ASN A 289 5.67 29.97 -38.75
N TYR A 290 5.27 31.11 -39.28
CA TYR A 290 4.96 31.29 -40.70
C TYR A 290 6.10 32.05 -41.37
N ARG A 291 6.61 31.52 -42.47
CA ARG A 291 7.66 32.18 -43.28
C ARG A 291 7.40 32.01 -44.76
N ALA A 292 7.67 33.06 -45.54
CA ALA A 292 7.67 33.03 -47.00
C ALA A 292 9.11 33.19 -47.52
N TYR A 293 9.53 32.31 -48.43
CA TYR A 293 10.86 32.29 -49.02
C TYR A 293 10.82 32.57 -50.52
N ASP A 294 11.80 33.36 -50.98
CA ASP A 294 12.08 33.58 -52.40
C ASP A 294 13.43 32.96 -52.78
N TRP A 295 13.52 32.44 -54.00
CA TRP A 295 14.74 31.81 -54.52
C TRP A 295 15.48 32.81 -55.42
N ASN A 296 16.45 33.51 -54.85
CA ASN A 296 17.23 34.53 -55.55
C ASN A 296 18.74 34.25 -55.44
N ASN A 297 19.48 34.37 -56.55
CA ASN A 297 20.94 34.21 -56.60
C ASN A 297 21.50 32.87 -56.06
N GLY A 298 20.71 31.80 -56.10
CA GLY A 298 21.14 30.47 -55.66
C GLY A 298 21.03 30.22 -54.15
N ASP A 299 20.35 31.12 -53.42
CA ASP A 299 20.05 30.96 -51.99
C ASP A 299 18.59 31.32 -51.68
N TRP A 300 18.07 30.80 -50.57
CA TRP A 300 16.72 31.11 -50.10
C TRP A 300 16.75 32.37 -49.22
N GLN A 301 15.94 33.36 -49.56
CA GLN A 301 15.78 34.57 -48.75
C GLN A 301 14.38 34.64 -48.13
N ILE A 302 14.31 34.94 -46.83
CA ILE A 302 13.04 35.15 -46.11
C ILE A 302 12.47 36.52 -46.52
N VAL A 303 11.24 36.52 -47.03
CA VAL A 303 10.51 37.72 -47.47
C VAL A 303 9.51 38.18 -46.41
N GLU A 304 8.86 37.23 -45.74
CA GLU A 304 7.87 37.47 -44.68
C GLU A 304 8.10 36.45 -43.55
N GLU A 305 7.98 36.87 -42.30
CA GLU A 305 8.05 36.03 -41.10
C GLU A 305 7.06 36.55 -40.06
N ASP A 306 6.26 35.65 -39.47
CA ASP A 306 5.35 35.98 -38.37
C ASP A 306 5.22 34.79 -37.39
N GLU A 307 4.96 35.09 -36.12
CA GLU A 307 4.71 34.11 -35.06
C GLU A 307 3.25 34.18 -34.61
N ILE A 308 2.52 33.10 -34.81
CA ILE A 308 1.08 33.03 -34.55
C ILE A 308 0.83 32.14 -33.34
N ARG A 309 0.33 32.73 -32.26
CA ARG A 309 -0.08 32.00 -31.05
C ARG A 309 -1.57 31.70 -31.10
N MET A 310 -1.93 30.42 -31.07
CA MET A 310 -3.31 29.94 -31.09
C MET A 310 -3.63 29.14 -29.84
N ARG A 311 -4.74 29.46 -29.18
CA ARG A 311 -5.20 28.72 -27.99
C ARG A 311 -5.87 27.40 -28.42
N LEU A 312 -5.49 26.30 -27.78
CA LEU A 312 -6.02 24.96 -28.07
C LEU A 312 -7.18 24.58 -27.13
N ASP A 313 -7.22 25.15 -25.92
CA ASP A 313 -8.30 24.91 -24.96
C ASP A 313 -9.54 25.74 -25.33
N GLY A 314 -10.38 25.22 -26.21
CA GLY A 314 -11.62 25.84 -26.69
C GLY A 314 -12.12 25.29 -28.03
N GLY A 315 -13.13 25.96 -28.61
CA GLY A 315 -13.56 25.67 -29.99
C GLY A 315 -12.55 26.13 -31.05
N LYS A 316 -12.90 25.97 -32.33
CA LYS A 316 -12.04 26.34 -33.48
C LYS A 316 -11.51 27.78 -33.35
N GLN A 317 -10.19 27.94 -33.43
CA GLN A 317 -9.52 29.24 -33.52
C GLN A 317 -9.12 29.52 -34.96
N SER A 318 -9.09 30.78 -35.38
CA SER A 318 -8.68 31.20 -36.72
C SER A 318 -7.82 32.45 -36.68
N ALA A 319 -6.75 32.48 -37.47
CA ALA A 319 -5.88 33.64 -37.67
C ALA A 319 -5.57 33.81 -39.17
N ASP A 320 -5.32 35.04 -39.61
CA ASP A 320 -4.82 35.30 -40.96
C ASP A 320 -3.28 35.16 -40.95
N LEU A 321 -2.71 34.35 -41.85
CA LEU A 321 -1.26 34.09 -41.94
C LEU A 321 -0.51 35.24 -42.61
N SER A 322 -1.13 35.87 -43.61
CA SER A 322 -0.61 37.08 -44.25
C SER A 322 -1.77 37.96 -44.66
N LYS A 323 -1.60 39.28 -44.46
CA LYS A 323 -2.62 40.28 -44.81
C LYS A 323 -2.70 40.53 -46.32
N GLU A 324 -1.66 40.19 -47.08
CA GLU A 324 -1.56 40.47 -48.53
C GLU A 324 -2.04 39.30 -49.39
N THR A 325 -1.74 38.05 -49.01
CA THR A 325 -2.08 36.84 -49.79
C THR A 325 -3.43 36.22 -49.44
N GLY A 326 -4.05 36.65 -48.32
CA GLY A 326 -5.38 36.22 -47.91
C GLY A 326 -5.47 34.76 -47.43
N ILE A 327 -4.34 34.15 -47.04
CA ILE A 327 -4.28 32.81 -46.46
C ILE A 327 -4.73 32.86 -44.99
N ASN A 328 -5.66 31.99 -44.61
CA ASN A 328 -6.16 31.86 -43.24
C ASN A 328 -5.85 30.46 -42.68
N ILE A 329 -5.34 30.43 -41.44
CA ILE A 329 -5.11 29.21 -40.68
C ILE A 329 -6.21 29.04 -39.64
N LYS A 330 -6.82 27.85 -39.59
CA LYS A 330 -7.73 27.44 -38.53
C LYS A 330 -7.16 26.21 -37.82
N VAL A 331 -7.30 26.21 -36.51
CA VAL A 331 -6.81 25.11 -35.66
C VAL A 331 -7.97 24.57 -34.85
N LEU A 332 -8.12 23.24 -34.86
CA LEU A 332 -9.05 22.53 -33.99
C LEU A 332 -8.29 21.99 -32.78
N GLY A 333 -8.69 22.43 -31.59
CA GLY A 333 -8.07 22.00 -30.34
C GLY A 333 -8.40 20.55 -29.99
N THR A 334 -7.38 19.76 -29.69
CA THR A 334 -7.50 18.43 -29.08
C THR A 334 -6.93 18.46 -27.67
N ALA A 335 -7.52 17.69 -26.75
CA ALA A 335 -7.05 17.60 -25.37
C ALA A 335 -5.65 16.99 -25.32
N HIS A 336 -4.71 17.69 -24.67
CA HIS A 336 -3.32 17.23 -24.54
C HIS A 336 -3.17 16.21 -23.41
N THR A 337 -2.37 15.16 -23.66
CA THR A 337 -2.23 13.98 -22.81
C THR A 337 -1.37 14.24 -21.57
N ASN A 338 -0.29 15.01 -21.71
CA ASN A 338 0.64 15.30 -20.62
C ASN A 338 0.33 16.65 -19.97
N LYS A 339 0.17 16.64 -18.64
CA LYS A 339 -0.01 17.84 -17.79
C LYS A 339 0.73 17.67 -16.47
N LEU A 340 1.23 18.77 -15.90
CA LEU A 340 1.69 18.78 -14.52
C LEU A 340 0.46 18.74 -13.60
N PRO A 341 0.48 17.90 -12.53
CA PRO A 341 -0.57 17.91 -11.52
C PRO A 341 -0.74 19.30 -10.87
N SER A 342 -1.98 19.70 -10.57
CA SER A 342 -2.23 20.86 -9.71
C SER A 342 -1.69 20.56 -8.30
N GLY A 343 -0.98 21.51 -7.71
CA GLY A 343 -0.32 21.30 -6.43
C GLY A 343 0.73 22.34 -6.07
N MET A 344 1.40 22.09 -4.95
CA MET A 344 2.51 22.92 -4.47
C MET A 344 3.83 22.47 -5.10
N TYR A 345 4.58 23.44 -5.62
CA TYR A 345 5.92 23.29 -6.14
C TYR A 345 6.80 24.34 -5.47
N PHE A 346 8.12 24.21 -5.59
CA PHE A 346 9.04 25.21 -5.07
C PHE A 346 10.28 25.36 -5.94
N MET A 347 10.92 26.49 -5.84
CA MET A 347 12.18 26.81 -6.52
C MET A 347 13.10 27.50 -5.53
N ARG A 348 14.41 27.42 -5.76
CA ARG A 348 15.39 28.17 -4.97
C ARG A 348 15.51 29.57 -5.54
N ASP A 349 15.59 30.58 -4.67
CA ASP A 349 15.72 31.96 -5.13
C ASP A 349 17.01 32.14 -5.94
N GLY A 350 16.89 32.59 -7.20
CA GLY A 350 17.99 32.72 -8.15
C GLY A 350 18.17 31.54 -9.11
N GLU A 351 17.43 30.44 -8.93
CA GLU A 351 17.34 29.33 -9.88
C GLU A 351 15.96 29.35 -10.57
N ASP A 352 15.90 29.21 -11.90
CA ASP A 352 14.62 29.13 -12.64
C ASP A 352 14.05 27.69 -12.69
N GLU A 353 14.48 26.81 -11.79
CA GLU A 353 14.16 25.38 -11.78
C GLU A 353 13.11 25.03 -10.72
N LEU A 354 11.92 24.62 -11.17
CA LEU A 354 10.88 24.09 -10.27
C LEU A 354 11.23 22.68 -9.80
N ARG A 355 10.97 22.42 -8.52
CA ARG A 355 11.16 21.16 -7.82
C ARG A 355 9.84 20.61 -7.32
N PHE A 356 9.76 19.28 -7.26
CA PHE A 356 8.61 18.50 -6.80
C PHE A 356 9.09 17.21 -6.12
N ASP A 357 8.19 16.26 -5.85
CA ASP A 357 8.45 14.97 -5.17
C ASP A 357 8.55 15.07 -3.63
N VAL A 358 8.49 16.30 -3.10
CA VAL A 358 8.44 16.57 -1.66
C VAL A 358 7.19 17.38 -1.37
N GLN A 359 6.46 16.98 -0.33
CA GLN A 359 5.26 17.69 0.10
C GLN A 359 5.65 19.06 0.65
N VAL A 360 5.00 20.11 0.15
CA VAL A 360 5.16 21.49 0.59
C VAL A 360 3.81 21.98 1.09
N ASN A 361 3.80 22.64 2.25
CA ASN A 361 2.58 23.18 2.82
C ASN A 361 1.91 24.20 1.87
N PRO A 362 0.58 24.22 1.74
CA PRO A 362 -0.11 25.36 1.15
C PRO A 362 0.01 26.60 2.05
N LEU A 363 -0.31 27.79 1.54
CA LEU A 363 -0.18 29.05 2.29
C LEU A 363 -0.91 29.05 3.66
N HIS A 364 -1.96 28.24 3.83
CA HIS A 364 -2.69 28.11 5.10
C HIS A 364 -2.36 26.84 5.90
N GLY A 365 -1.48 25.97 5.38
CA GLY A 365 -1.05 24.74 6.05
C GLY A 365 0.14 24.98 6.99
N SER A 366 0.19 24.24 8.09
CA SER A 366 1.25 24.32 9.11
C SER A 366 1.76 22.95 9.57
N ARG A 367 1.91 21.99 8.65
CA ARG A 367 2.43 20.65 8.98
C ARG A 367 3.96 20.69 9.07
N LEU A 368 4.52 20.26 10.20
CA LEU A 368 5.97 20.27 10.42
C LEU A 368 6.72 19.21 9.60
N ASP A 369 6.04 18.15 9.18
CA ASP A 369 6.60 17.07 8.33
C ASP A 369 6.79 17.46 6.86
N GLU A 370 6.22 18.59 6.43
CA GLU A 370 6.21 19.06 5.03
C GLU A 370 7.05 20.32 4.88
N LEU A 371 7.64 20.60 3.72
CA LEU A 371 8.40 21.84 3.52
C LEU A 371 7.53 23.09 3.70
N GLY A 372 8.16 24.21 4.04
CA GLY A 372 7.50 25.52 4.04
C GLY A 372 6.71 25.86 5.30
N TRP A 373 6.98 25.23 6.45
CA TRP A 373 6.49 25.69 7.76
C TRP A 373 7.33 26.83 8.36
N PHE A 374 8.61 26.94 8.00
CA PHE A 374 9.50 28.04 8.43
C PHE A 374 9.55 29.13 7.36
N ARG A 375 8.71 30.17 7.52
CA ARG A 375 8.40 31.15 6.46
C ARG A 375 9.01 32.51 6.76
N LEU A 376 9.33 33.24 5.70
CA LEU A 376 9.77 34.63 5.79
C LEU A 376 8.54 35.55 5.70
N GLY A 377 8.33 36.37 6.74
CA GLY A 377 7.28 37.38 6.78
C GLY A 377 7.61 38.60 5.94
N SER A 378 6.60 39.45 5.67
CA SER A 378 6.78 40.72 4.95
C SER A 378 7.63 41.75 5.70
N ASP A 379 7.77 41.57 7.01
CA ASP A 379 8.64 42.32 7.92
C ASP A 379 10.11 41.86 7.87
N GLY A 380 10.41 40.80 7.10
CA GLY A 380 11.75 40.22 7.00
C GLY A 380 12.12 39.30 8.17
N GLU A 381 11.19 39.01 9.08
CA GLU A 381 11.39 38.07 10.18
C GLU A 381 10.85 36.69 9.82
N TYR A 382 11.54 35.64 10.29
CA TYR A 382 11.08 34.27 10.12
C TYR A 382 10.02 33.90 11.16
N LYS A 383 8.93 33.28 10.72
CA LYS A 383 7.81 32.85 11.57
C LYS A 383 7.42 31.41 11.24
N VAL A 384 6.94 30.71 12.25
CA VAL A 384 6.18 29.48 12.06
C VAL A 384 4.69 29.85 12.10
N GLN A 385 3.78 28.98 11.69
CA GLN A 385 2.33 29.24 11.71
C GLN A 385 1.69 28.30 12.75
N ASN A 386 0.91 28.81 13.70
CA ASN A 386 0.34 28.08 14.87
C ASN A 386 1.38 27.69 15.94
N ASP A 387 2.19 28.68 16.28
CA ASP A 387 3.55 28.64 16.80
C ASP A 387 3.66 27.93 18.15
N ASN A 388 2.93 28.37 19.18
CA ASN A 388 3.23 27.92 20.55
C ASN A 388 2.70 26.50 20.83
N LEU A 389 1.57 26.11 20.24
CA LEU A 389 0.93 24.81 20.46
C LEU A 389 1.65 23.67 19.73
N GLN A 390 2.16 23.93 18.52
CA GLN A 390 2.87 22.92 17.74
C GLN A 390 4.29 22.67 18.27
N MET A 391 4.96 23.70 18.81
CA MET A 391 6.35 23.62 19.26
C MET A 391 6.55 22.76 20.53
N ASN A 392 5.57 22.71 21.43
CA ASN A 392 5.67 21.82 22.61
C ASN A 392 5.61 20.33 22.24
N ASN A 393 4.91 19.97 21.15
CA ASN A 393 4.80 18.59 20.68
C ASN A 393 5.95 18.18 19.73
N LEU A 394 6.72 19.15 19.27
CA LEU A 394 7.84 18.97 18.35
C LEU A 394 9.05 18.34 19.04
N HIS A 395 9.37 18.77 20.26
CA HIS A 395 10.62 18.39 20.92
C HIS A 395 10.39 17.26 21.90
N SER A 396 11.11 16.16 21.74
CA SER A 396 11.09 15.01 22.64
C SER A 396 12.45 14.89 23.33
N VAL A 397 12.45 15.01 24.65
CA VAL A 397 13.69 14.96 25.43
C VAL A 397 13.59 13.93 26.54
N LYS A 398 14.70 13.26 26.81
CA LYS A 398 14.84 12.30 27.90
C LYS A 398 16.09 12.59 28.71
N VAL A 399 15.93 12.77 30.02
CA VAL A 399 17.06 12.95 30.93
C VAL A 399 17.88 11.66 31.04
N MET A 400 19.19 11.78 30.87
CA MET A 400 20.16 10.70 31.11
C MET A 400 20.76 10.82 32.51
N ASN A 401 21.21 12.03 32.87
CA ASN A 401 21.70 12.34 34.20
C ASN A 401 21.51 13.85 34.46
N CYS A 402 20.63 14.19 35.40
CA CYS A 402 20.28 15.57 35.70
C CYS A 402 21.44 16.34 36.35
N LYS A 403 22.21 15.70 37.23
CA LYS A 403 23.38 16.32 37.88
C LYS A 403 24.47 16.68 36.89
N GLU A 404 24.68 15.83 35.89
CA GLU A 404 25.64 16.09 34.80
C GLU A 404 25.04 16.94 33.67
N GLN A 405 23.79 17.37 33.78
CA GLN A 405 23.03 18.09 32.73
C GLN A 405 23.03 17.35 31.38
N LYS A 406 23.02 16.01 31.40
CA LYS A 406 23.02 15.18 30.19
C LYS A 406 21.61 14.74 29.83
N TYR A 407 21.22 14.96 28.58
CA TYR A 407 19.92 14.58 28.05
C TYR A 407 20.04 14.09 26.60
N ASN A 408 19.08 13.27 26.20
CA ASN A 408 18.90 12.89 24.80
C ASN A 408 17.75 13.71 24.24
N SER A 409 18.03 14.49 23.19
CA SER A 409 17.02 15.23 22.45
C SER A 409 16.73 14.55 21.11
N SER A 410 15.47 14.58 20.72
CA SER A 410 14.99 14.19 19.40
C SER A 410 13.86 15.13 19.00
N PHE A 411 13.76 15.43 17.72
CA PHE A 411 12.65 16.20 17.17
C PHE A 411 11.69 15.23 16.51
N ASN A 412 10.41 15.31 16.86
CA ASN A 412 9.33 14.50 16.31
C ASN A 412 8.91 15.04 14.92
N ILE A 413 9.90 15.24 14.05
CA ILE A 413 9.73 15.55 12.64
C ILE A 413 10.48 14.47 11.86
N VAL A 414 9.81 13.90 10.86
CA VAL A 414 10.38 12.81 10.08
C VAL A 414 11.53 13.32 9.17
N GLN A 415 11.37 14.52 8.56
CA GLN A 415 12.31 15.10 7.59
C GLN A 415 12.21 16.65 7.57
N GLN A 416 13.10 17.32 6.84
CA GLN A 416 13.06 18.76 6.49
C GLN A 416 13.65 19.75 7.52
N PHE A 417 14.69 19.32 8.23
CA PHE A 417 15.49 20.19 9.10
C PHE A 417 16.96 19.75 9.15
N VAL A 418 17.83 20.61 9.67
CA VAL A 418 19.25 20.30 9.90
C VAL A 418 19.53 20.31 11.39
N THR A 419 20.35 19.38 11.85
CA THR A 419 20.89 19.38 13.22
C THR A 419 22.42 19.33 13.22
N PRO A 420 23.09 19.88 14.24
CA PRO A 420 24.53 19.68 14.44
C PRO A 420 24.85 18.20 14.71
N ALA A 421 25.96 17.68 14.21
CA ALA A 421 26.35 16.27 14.43
C ALA A 421 27.22 16.09 15.68
N GLY A 422 26.61 16.13 16.87
CA GLY A 422 27.23 15.70 18.14
C GLY A 422 28.47 16.47 18.62
N ASP A 423 28.85 16.27 19.88
CA ASP A 423 29.88 17.08 20.57
C ASP A 423 31.34 16.86 20.09
N ASN A 424 31.61 15.85 19.24
CA ASN A 424 32.98 15.42 18.90
C ASN A 424 33.51 15.88 17.52
N GLU A 425 32.68 16.47 16.66
CA GLU A 425 33.11 16.98 15.34
C GLU A 425 32.50 18.37 15.11
N LYS A 426 33.25 19.43 15.41
CA LYS A 426 32.76 20.83 15.40
C LYS A 426 32.34 21.39 14.03
N GLU A 427 32.28 20.60 12.97
CA GLU A 427 31.94 21.06 11.61
C GLU A 427 31.07 20.09 10.79
N SER A 428 30.60 18.96 11.34
CA SER A 428 29.68 18.07 10.61
C SER A 428 28.22 18.43 10.93
N PHE A 429 27.43 18.69 9.87
CA PHE A 429 25.98 18.88 9.95
C PHE A 429 25.27 17.62 9.49
N LYS A 430 24.23 17.22 10.20
CA LYS A 430 23.35 16.14 9.77
C LYS A 430 22.19 16.72 8.97
N GLU A 431 22.30 16.65 7.65
CA GLU A 431 21.30 17.13 6.70
C GLU A 431 20.15 16.11 6.63
N ASN A 432 19.10 16.30 7.45
CA ASN A 432 17.89 15.45 7.46
C ASN A 432 16.79 16.06 6.58
N PHE A 433 17.11 16.49 5.35
CA PHE A 433 16.14 17.06 4.43
C PHE A 433 16.38 16.54 3.01
N ASN A 434 15.29 16.45 2.25
CA ASN A 434 15.31 16.07 0.84
C ASN A 434 14.76 17.25 0.03
N LEU A 435 15.54 17.79 -0.90
CA LEU A 435 15.14 18.90 -1.78
C LEU A 435 14.35 18.44 -3.02
N GLY A 436 13.91 17.18 -3.02
CA GLY A 436 13.11 16.62 -4.10
C GLY A 436 13.86 16.57 -5.42
N SER A 437 13.10 16.40 -6.49
CA SER A 437 13.64 16.34 -7.85
C SER A 437 13.23 17.57 -8.65
N ILE A 438 14.10 18.02 -9.53
CA ILE A 438 13.79 19.08 -10.47
C ILE A 438 12.81 18.53 -11.52
N VAL A 439 11.76 19.29 -11.81
CA VAL A 439 10.65 18.89 -12.68
C VAL A 439 11.14 18.58 -14.10
N SER A 440 12.02 19.42 -14.66
CA SER A 440 12.55 19.24 -16.02
C SER A 440 13.41 17.98 -16.19
N TYR A 441 14.13 17.55 -15.16
CA TYR A 441 14.92 16.31 -15.19
C TYR A 441 14.06 15.05 -14.99
N SER A 442 13.05 15.12 -14.12
CA SER A 442 12.24 13.93 -13.81
C SER A 442 11.13 13.65 -14.84
N LYS A 443 10.71 14.64 -15.63
CA LYS A 443 9.64 14.52 -16.62
C LYS A 443 10.21 14.74 -18.03
N PRO A 444 10.58 13.65 -18.76
CA PRO A 444 11.28 13.75 -20.04
C PRO A 444 10.52 14.51 -21.13
N TRP A 445 9.19 14.55 -21.06
CA TRP A 445 8.32 15.27 -22.00
C TRP A 445 8.43 16.79 -21.90
N ILE A 446 9.11 17.33 -20.87
CA ILE A 446 9.31 18.78 -20.71
C ILE A 446 10.56 19.21 -21.49
N ALA A 447 10.40 20.14 -22.43
CA ALA A 447 11.51 20.73 -23.18
C ALA A 447 12.16 21.87 -22.42
N ASN A 448 11.33 22.77 -21.88
CA ASN A 448 11.76 23.93 -21.12
C ASN A 448 10.68 24.30 -20.10
N LEU A 449 11.10 24.89 -18.98
CA LEU A 449 10.20 25.39 -17.95
C LEU A 449 10.70 26.77 -17.54
N ARG A 450 9.81 27.76 -17.53
CA ARG A 450 10.10 29.12 -17.09
C ARG A 450 9.03 29.62 -16.15
N VAL A 451 9.43 30.38 -15.13
CA VAL A 451 8.53 30.97 -14.15
C VAL A 451 8.47 32.47 -14.40
N GLU A 452 7.35 32.95 -14.93
CA GLU A 452 7.14 34.37 -15.22
C GLU A 452 6.38 35.02 -14.05
N THR A 453 7.10 35.82 -13.28
CA THR A 453 6.58 36.56 -12.10
C THR A 453 6.63 38.07 -12.26
N ARG A 454 7.18 38.58 -13.38
CA ARG A 454 7.56 40.00 -13.54
C ARG A 454 6.52 40.93 -14.18
N ASP A 455 5.38 40.41 -14.67
CA ASP A 455 4.30 41.21 -15.26
C ASP A 455 2.92 40.84 -14.65
N GLU A 456 1.84 41.54 -15.01
CA GLU A 456 0.46 41.38 -14.48
C GLU A 456 -0.08 39.93 -14.53
N THR A 457 0.61 39.01 -15.20
CA THR A 457 0.33 37.57 -15.26
C THR A 457 1.39 36.76 -14.53
N ARG A 458 1.00 36.01 -13.50
CA ARG A 458 1.87 35.07 -12.75
C ARG A 458 1.68 33.65 -13.26
N ASN A 459 2.52 33.22 -14.20
CA ASN A 459 2.38 31.90 -14.83
C ASN A 459 3.68 31.10 -14.76
N VAL A 460 3.54 29.78 -14.61
CA VAL A 460 4.59 28.82 -14.95
C VAL A 460 4.32 28.36 -16.39
N ILE A 461 5.26 28.62 -17.29
CA ILE A 461 5.15 28.22 -18.70
C ILE A 461 5.98 26.96 -18.89
N VAL A 462 5.32 25.90 -19.35
CA VAL A 462 5.92 24.60 -19.64
C VAL A 462 5.88 24.38 -21.15
N SER A 463 7.04 24.34 -21.79
CA SER A 463 7.17 24.00 -23.20
C SER A 463 7.32 22.48 -23.35
N HIS A 464 6.52 21.90 -24.24
CA HIS A 464 6.49 20.46 -24.48
C HIS A 464 7.62 20.04 -25.42
N ARG A 465 8.20 18.86 -25.16
CA ARG A 465 9.18 18.20 -26.04
C ARG A 465 8.49 17.29 -27.06
N GLU A 466 7.34 16.75 -26.68
CA GLU A 466 6.50 15.87 -27.49
C GLU A 466 5.04 16.35 -27.38
N SER A 467 4.29 16.24 -28.47
CA SER A 467 2.86 16.55 -28.51
C SER A 467 2.19 15.70 -29.58
N ASN A 468 0.90 15.44 -29.41
CA ASN A 468 0.05 14.91 -30.47
C ASN A 468 0.02 15.89 -31.65
N SER A 469 -0.24 15.37 -32.84
CA SER A 469 -0.46 16.22 -34.01
C SER A 469 -1.71 17.07 -33.86
N ILE A 470 -1.63 18.28 -34.40
CA ILE A 470 -2.70 19.27 -34.39
C ILE A 470 -3.34 19.29 -35.77
N ASP A 471 -4.67 19.24 -35.81
CA ASP A 471 -5.44 19.37 -37.04
C ASP A 471 -5.47 20.85 -37.45
N VAL A 472 -4.87 21.13 -38.61
CA VAL A 472 -4.70 22.47 -39.17
C VAL A 472 -5.46 22.55 -40.49
N THR A 473 -6.31 23.55 -40.62
CA THR A 473 -7.01 23.85 -41.87
C THR A 473 -6.44 25.13 -42.47
N LEU A 474 -5.92 25.04 -43.69
CA LEU A 474 -5.50 26.18 -44.49
C LEU A 474 -6.57 26.51 -45.51
N SER A 475 -6.88 27.80 -45.66
CA SER A 475 -7.85 28.27 -46.65
C SER A 475 -7.39 29.54 -47.33
N VAL A 476 -7.62 29.64 -48.64
CA VAL A 476 -7.21 30.78 -49.46
C VAL A 476 -8.44 31.50 -50.00
N LYS A 477 -8.50 32.84 -49.88
CA LYS A 477 -9.66 33.66 -50.28
C LYS A 477 -9.74 33.94 -51.80
N SER A 478 -8.78 33.50 -52.61
CA SER A 478 -8.67 33.68 -54.07
C SER A 478 -8.87 32.37 -54.85
N ASP A 479 -8.96 32.42 -56.19
CA ASP A 479 -9.09 31.26 -57.10
C ASP A 479 -7.76 30.48 -57.28
N GLU A 480 -6.89 30.55 -56.27
CA GLU A 480 -5.56 29.94 -56.27
C GLU A 480 -5.59 28.57 -55.56
N SER A 481 -4.80 27.64 -56.09
CA SER A 481 -4.64 26.30 -55.52
C SER A 481 -3.35 26.20 -54.70
N LEU A 482 -3.43 25.52 -53.56
CA LEU A 482 -2.28 25.23 -52.71
C LEU A 482 -1.60 23.93 -53.18
N GLN A 483 -0.33 24.02 -53.58
CA GLN A 483 0.49 22.86 -53.95
C GLN A 483 1.56 22.63 -52.90
N PHE A 484 1.51 21.47 -52.23
CA PHE A 484 2.48 21.12 -51.17
C PHE A 484 3.74 20.49 -51.75
N VAL A 485 4.87 20.78 -51.12
CA VAL A 485 6.18 20.22 -51.44
C VAL A 485 6.81 19.65 -50.18
N HIS A 486 7.61 18.59 -50.33
CA HIS A 486 8.32 17.96 -49.22
C HIS A 486 9.77 17.62 -49.62
N ASN A 487 10.64 17.51 -48.62
CA ASN A 487 12.00 17.03 -48.77
C ASN A 487 12.05 15.50 -48.60
N SER A 488 13.15 14.88 -49.04
CA SER A 488 13.45 13.47 -48.78
C SER A 488 14.13 13.30 -47.43
N SER A 489 13.83 12.23 -46.70
CA SER A 489 14.46 11.92 -45.41
C SER A 489 15.74 11.09 -45.60
N ALA A 490 16.70 11.23 -44.69
CA ALA A 490 17.96 10.48 -44.73
C ALA A 490 18.53 10.26 -43.32
N VAL A 491 19.28 9.18 -43.13
CA VAL A 491 20.09 8.89 -41.93
C VAL A 491 21.33 8.10 -42.34
N ALA A 492 22.50 8.43 -41.79
CA ALA A 492 23.73 7.69 -42.05
C ALA A 492 23.97 6.56 -41.05
N ASP A 493 23.84 6.85 -39.74
CA ASP A 493 23.99 5.87 -38.66
C ASP A 493 23.30 6.37 -37.38
N PHE A 494 23.19 5.51 -36.36
CA PHE A 494 22.72 5.91 -35.03
C PHE A 494 23.39 5.12 -33.90
N SER A 495 23.39 5.70 -32.70
CA SER A 495 23.85 5.06 -31.46
C SER A 495 22.91 5.38 -30.31
N GLY A 496 22.90 4.54 -29.26
CA GLY A 496 22.03 4.78 -28.12
C GLY A 496 22.10 3.72 -27.04
N SER A 497 21.27 3.89 -26.01
CA SER A 497 21.08 2.89 -24.94
C SER A 497 19.65 2.94 -24.42
N ILE A 498 19.18 1.80 -23.93
CA ILE A 498 17.89 1.68 -23.26
C ILE A 498 18.12 1.91 -21.77
N VAL A 499 17.40 2.86 -21.18
CA VAL A 499 17.61 3.28 -19.79
C VAL A 499 16.33 3.14 -19.00
N LEU A 500 16.43 2.49 -17.84
CA LEU A 500 15.48 2.56 -16.74
C LEU A 500 16.12 3.36 -15.61
N ASP A 501 15.71 4.61 -15.44
CA ASP A 501 16.33 5.50 -14.45
C ASP A 501 15.86 5.20 -13.01
N SER A 502 16.54 5.81 -12.04
CA SER A 502 16.19 5.74 -10.61
C SER A 502 14.79 6.28 -10.25
N LYS A 503 14.09 6.91 -11.20
CA LYS A 503 12.70 7.40 -11.09
C LYS A 503 11.70 6.50 -11.82
N SER A 504 12.12 5.32 -12.28
CA SER A 504 11.32 4.37 -13.04
C SER A 504 10.83 4.87 -14.41
N ASN A 505 11.46 5.90 -14.97
CA ASN A 505 11.23 6.26 -16.37
C ASN A 505 12.00 5.28 -17.26
N ARG A 506 11.30 4.73 -18.25
CA ARG A 506 11.88 3.82 -19.25
C ARG A 506 11.92 4.53 -20.60
N PHE A 507 13.12 4.70 -21.14
CA PHE A 507 13.30 5.40 -22.41
C PHE A 507 14.51 4.90 -23.18
N LEU A 508 14.51 5.13 -24.49
CA LEU A 508 15.62 4.95 -25.40
C LEU A 508 16.31 6.30 -25.57
N ASN A 509 17.57 6.39 -25.17
CA ASN A 509 18.41 7.55 -25.45
C ASN A 509 19.08 7.34 -26.82
N LEU A 510 18.65 8.11 -27.82
CA LEU A 510 19.02 7.93 -29.21
C LEU A 510 19.84 9.12 -29.71
N THR A 511 20.96 8.86 -30.37
CA THR A 511 21.76 9.85 -31.09
C THR A 511 21.87 9.44 -32.54
N LEU A 512 21.35 10.28 -33.41
CA LEU A 512 21.33 10.13 -34.85
C LEU A 512 22.54 10.87 -35.44
N SER A 513 23.23 10.21 -36.38
CA SER A 513 24.36 10.80 -37.09
C SER A 513 23.97 11.09 -38.53
N ASP A 514 24.25 12.31 -39.00
CA ASP A 514 23.90 12.78 -40.34
C ASP A 514 22.44 12.44 -40.73
N ALA A 515 21.48 12.96 -39.97
CA ALA A 515 20.06 12.71 -40.16
C ALA A 515 19.27 13.96 -40.63
N SER A 516 18.19 13.73 -41.37
CA SER A 516 17.22 14.76 -41.80
C SER A 516 15.85 14.11 -42.08
N GLY A 517 14.76 14.80 -41.73
CA GLY A 517 13.39 14.36 -42.03
C GLY A 517 12.82 13.32 -41.05
N ILE A 518 11.89 12.50 -41.53
CA ILE A 518 11.20 11.46 -40.76
C ILE A 518 11.98 10.14 -40.84
N LEU A 519 12.25 9.55 -39.67
CA LEU A 519 12.87 8.23 -39.51
C LEU A 519 11.90 7.30 -38.78
N HIS A 520 11.61 6.13 -39.33
CA HIS A 520 10.80 5.11 -38.68
C HIS A 520 11.68 4.13 -37.91
N GLY A 521 11.38 3.97 -36.63
CA GLY A 521 12.04 3.04 -35.72
C GLY A 521 11.17 1.83 -35.40
N SER A 522 11.80 0.65 -35.35
CA SER A 522 11.17 -0.59 -34.88
C SER A 522 12.08 -1.34 -33.92
N CYS A 523 11.49 -1.92 -32.88
CA CYS A 523 12.18 -2.63 -31.82
C CYS A 523 11.92 -4.14 -31.93
N TYR A 524 12.99 -4.94 -31.97
CA TYR A 524 12.96 -6.38 -32.16
C TYR A 524 13.64 -7.13 -31.01
N VAL A 525 13.10 -8.32 -30.70
CA VAL A 525 13.64 -9.22 -29.65
C VAL A 525 14.98 -9.83 -30.05
N SER A 526 15.15 -10.16 -31.33
CA SER A 526 16.32 -10.87 -31.87
C SER A 526 16.75 -10.28 -33.22
N ASP A 527 17.98 -10.58 -33.62
CA ASP A 527 18.58 -10.19 -34.91
C ASP A 527 17.76 -10.66 -36.12
N GLY A 528 16.97 -11.74 -35.94
CA GLY A 528 16.10 -12.30 -36.99
C GLY A 528 14.87 -11.46 -37.32
N LYS A 529 14.62 -10.33 -36.62
CA LYS A 529 13.45 -9.45 -36.81
C LYS A 529 12.10 -10.17 -36.75
N GLU A 530 12.01 -11.25 -35.97
CA GLU A 530 10.84 -12.15 -35.97
C GLU A 530 9.59 -11.50 -35.36
N VAL A 531 9.78 -10.69 -34.32
CA VAL A 531 8.69 -10.01 -33.59
C VAL A 531 9.04 -8.55 -33.39
N ASN A 532 8.23 -7.67 -33.99
CA ASN A 532 8.27 -6.23 -33.73
C ASN A 532 7.44 -5.94 -32.47
N GLU A 533 8.09 -5.54 -31.38
CA GLU A 533 7.44 -5.26 -30.10
C GLU A 533 6.93 -3.82 -29.99
N PHE A 534 7.56 -2.88 -30.71
CA PHE A 534 7.27 -1.46 -30.61
C PHE A 534 7.80 -0.69 -31.82
N SER A 535 6.97 0.16 -32.40
CA SER A 535 7.36 1.07 -33.49
C SER A 535 7.17 2.53 -33.08
N PHE A 536 8.13 3.36 -33.46
CA PHE A 536 8.14 4.80 -33.22
C PHE A 536 8.59 5.54 -34.48
N SER A 537 8.42 6.85 -34.52
CA SER A 537 8.97 7.69 -35.59
C SER A 537 9.72 8.87 -34.97
N VAL A 538 10.89 9.19 -35.52
CA VAL A 538 11.71 10.32 -35.09
C VAL A 538 11.76 11.36 -36.19
N TYR A 539 11.49 12.62 -35.87
CA TYR A 539 11.62 13.72 -36.83
C TYR A 539 12.82 14.61 -36.51
N VAL A 540 13.58 14.95 -37.56
CA VAL A 540 14.74 15.86 -37.53
C VAL A 540 14.43 17.06 -38.45
N SER A 541 14.31 18.25 -37.87
CA SER A 541 13.82 19.45 -38.55
C SER A 541 14.82 20.12 -39.50
N SER A 542 16.10 19.72 -39.51
CA SER A 542 17.14 20.32 -40.36
C SER A 542 17.02 19.89 -41.82
N VAL A 543 17.17 20.84 -42.75
CA VAL A 543 17.25 20.52 -44.19
C VAL A 543 18.58 19.82 -44.55
N GLY A 544 19.67 20.20 -43.89
CA GLY A 544 20.96 19.52 -44.01
C GLY A 544 21.04 18.27 -43.13
N LEU A 545 21.95 17.36 -43.48
CA LEU A 545 22.35 16.26 -42.61
C LEU A 545 22.97 16.85 -41.35
N SER A 546 22.42 16.53 -40.19
CA SER A 546 22.93 16.98 -38.91
C SER A 546 22.85 15.89 -37.85
N ASP A 547 23.74 15.97 -36.88
CA ASP A 547 23.70 15.11 -35.70
C ASP A 547 22.62 15.61 -34.74
N ALA A 548 21.77 14.71 -34.28
CA ALA A 548 20.63 15.04 -33.42
C ALA A 548 20.43 13.98 -32.34
N SER A 549 20.20 14.41 -31.10
CA SER A 549 19.88 13.51 -29.99
C SER A 549 18.43 13.66 -29.57
N THR A 550 17.79 12.55 -29.23
CA THR A 550 16.41 12.49 -28.75
C THR A 550 16.19 11.36 -27.76
N ILE A 551 15.10 11.46 -26.99
CA ILE A 551 14.68 10.46 -26.02
C ILE A 551 13.34 9.91 -26.47
N VAL A 552 13.26 8.61 -26.72
CA VAL A 552 12.04 7.91 -27.13
C VAL A 552 11.47 7.13 -25.94
N PRO A 553 10.24 7.41 -25.45
CA PRO A 553 9.66 6.64 -24.36
C PRO A 553 9.41 5.20 -24.81
N LEU A 554 9.70 4.25 -23.92
CA LEU A 554 9.54 2.82 -24.23
C LEU A 554 8.47 2.16 -23.36
N PRO A 555 7.67 1.25 -23.93
CA PRO A 555 6.70 0.47 -23.17
C PRO A 555 7.35 -0.49 -22.17
N SER A 556 6.59 -0.90 -21.16
CA SER A 556 7.08 -1.70 -20.02
C SER A 556 7.56 -3.11 -20.37
N ASN A 557 7.19 -3.63 -21.54
CA ASN A 557 7.61 -4.95 -22.04
C ASN A 557 9.09 -5.01 -22.47
N ILE A 558 9.76 -3.88 -22.70
CA ILE A 558 11.17 -3.85 -23.11
C ILE A 558 12.06 -3.76 -21.86
N ASP A 559 12.49 -4.90 -21.31
CA ASP A 559 13.22 -5.00 -20.03
C ASP A 559 14.68 -5.51 -20.13
N SER A 560 15.20 -5.64 -21.35
CA SER A 560 16.50 -6.21 -21.65
C SER A 560 17.02 -5.65 -22.98
N ASN A 561 18.24 -6.02 -23.37
CA ASN A 561 18.83 -5.58 -24.64
C ASN A 561 17.88 -5.90 -25.81
N ARG A 562 17.79 -4.99 -26.78
CA ARG A 562 16.93 -5.13 -27.96
C ARG A 562 17.64 -4.64 -29.21
N TYR A 563 17.26 -5.24 -30.34
CA TYR A 563 17.66 -4.76 -31.66
C TYR A 563 16.73 -3.62 -32.05
N ILE A 564 17.27 -2.43 -32.22
CA ILE A 564 16.53 -1.29 -32.75
C ILE A 564 16.95 -1.11 -34.19
N CYS A 565 15.97 -0.91 -35.08
CA CYS A 565 16.21 -0.64 -36.49
C CYS A 565 15.58 0.69 -36.89
N LEU A 566 16.32 1.51 -37.63
CA LEU A 566 15.87 2.79 -38.17
C LEU A 566 15.87 2.78 -39.69
N LYS A 567 14.81 3.35 -40.28
CA LYS A 567 14.67 3.55 -41.72
C LYS A 567 14.19 4.97 -42.02
N ALA A 568 14.87 5.67 -42.92
CA ALA A 568 14.40 6.98 -43.40
C ALA A 568 13.16 6.83 -44.30
N ASP A 569 12.22 7.77 -44.16
CA ASP A 569 11.02 7.84 -45.01
C ASP A 569 11.42 8.05 -46.49
N ASP A 570 10.74 7.36 -47.40
CA ASP A 570 11.03 7.31 -48.85
C ASP A 570 12.44 6.81 -49.27
N SER A 571 13.18 6.13 -48.38
CA SER A 571 14.46 5.50 -48.74
C SER A 571 14.32 4.05 -49.21
N ASP A 572 14.88 3.74 -50.39
CA ASP A 572 15.08 2.39 -50.91
C ASP A 572 16.26 1.65 -50.25
N LYS A 573 17.06 2.34 -49.42
CA LYS A 573 18.18 1.72 -48.69
C LYS A 573 17.68 0.80 -47.56
N ASP A 574 18.47 -0.22 -47.27
CA ASP A 574 18.24 -1.15 -46.16
C ASP A 574 18.14 -0.41 -44.81
N GLU A 575 17.30 -0.92 -43.92
CA GLU A 575 17.19 -0.42 -42.54
C GLU A 575 18.49 -0.67 -41.76
N ILE A 576 18.91 0.32 -40.98
CA ILE A 576 20.11 0.25 -40.13
C ILE A 576 19.68 -0.35 -38.79
N CYS A 577 20.35 -1.39 -38.31
CA CYS A 577 19.99 -2.07 -37.06
C CYS A 577 21.19 -2.20 -36.13
N HIS A 578 21.00 -1.86 -34.85
CA HIS A 578 21.99 -2.02 -33.79
C HIS A 578 21.38 -2.70 -32.56
N LEU A 579 22.16 -3.54 -31.89
CA LEU A 579 21.82 -4.07 -30.57
C LEU A 579 22.17 -3.01 -29.53
N LEU A 580 21.16 -2.50 -28.82
CA LEU A 580 21.37 -1.50 -27.76
C LEU A 580 21.28 -2.15 -26.37
N ASP A 581 22.19 -1.73 -25.49
CA ASP A 581 22.28 -2.22 -24.13
C ASP A 581 21.20 -1.64 -23.22
N PHE A 582 20.67 -2.48 -22.31
CA PHE A 582 19.72 -2.11 -21.28
C PHE A 582 20.43 -1.80 -19.96
N ASN A 583 20.34 -0.55 -19.52
CA ASN A 583 20.89 -0.06 -18.26
C ASN A 583 19.75 0.25 -17.28
N SER A 584 19.81 -0.32 -16.07
CA SER A 584 18.82 -0.05 -15.01
C SER A 584 19.45 0.46 -13.73
N GLU A 585 18.91 1.56 -13.20
CA GLU A 585 19.25 2.08 -11.88
C GLU A 585 18.20 1.65 -10.83
N PRO A 586 18.62 1.20 -9.63
CA PRO A 586 17.68 0.85 -8.58
C PRO A 586 16.99 2.09 -7.98
N LEU A 587 15.74 1.92 -7.55
CA LEU A 587 14.99 2.95 -6.81
C LEU A 587 15.68 3.26 -5.47
N PRO A 588 15.98 4.53 -5.16
CA PRO A 588 16.49 4.91 -3.85
C PRO A 588 15.40 4.74 -2.78
N MET A 589 15.62 3.86 -1.80
CA MET A 589 14.76 3.74 -0.62
C MET A 589 15.27 4.66 0.49
N ASP A 590 14.47 5.64 0.88
CA ASP A 590 14.76 6.49 2.04
C ASP A 590 14.18 5.83 3.30
N LEU A 591 15.05 5.33 4.18
CA LEU A 591 14.71 4.74 5.47
C LEU A 591 15.19 5.68 6.58
N SER A 592 14.55 6.84 6.73
CA SER A 592 14.88 7.77 7.82
C SER A 592 14.48 7.16 9.17
N LYS A 593 15.48 6.89 10.03
CA LYS A 593 15.30 6.47 11.43
C LYS A 593 15.20 7.71 12.33
N VAL A 594 14.37 7.64 13.37
CA VAL A 594 14.37 8.61 14.47
C VAL A 594 15.64 8.41 15.28
N ASP A 595 16.64 9.27 15.06
CA ASP A 595 17.92 9.21 15.76
C ASP A 595 17.91 10.16 16.97
N TRP A 596 18.16 9.62 18.16
CA TRP A 596 18.33 10.40 19.38
C TRP A 596 19.75 11.00 19.41
N GLN A 597 19.85 12.31 19.68
CA GLN A 597 21.13 12.98 19.88
C GLN A 597 21.36 13.20 21.37
N GLN A 598 22.55 12.82 21.84
CA GLN A 598 22.97 13.12 23.20
C GLN A 598 23.58 14.52 23.23
N ALA A 599 23.12 15.37 24.13
CA ALA A 599 23.61 16.73 24.33
C ALA A 599 23.90 16.99 25.81
N THR A 600 24.76 17.98 26.06
CA THR A 600 25.12 18.43 27.40
C THR A 600 24.65 19.87 27.62
N GLY A 601 23.82 20.06 28.65
CA GLY A 601 23.33 21.37 29.07
C GLY A 601 24.34 22.09 29.97
N HIS A 602 24.20 23.40 30.09
CA HIS A 602 25.03 24.21 30.98
C HIS A 602 24.16 24.98 31.97
N CYS A 603 24.25 24.62 33.25
CA CYS A 603 23.64 25.38 34.34
C CYS A 603 24.55 25.36 35.59
N PRO A 604 25.39 26.40 35.78
CA PRO A 604 26.22 26.53 36.96
C PRO A 604 25.35 26.96 38.16
N GLY A 605 24.95 26.00 38.99
CA GLY A 605 24.12 26.23 40.19
C GLY A 605 22.79 25.44 40.21
N CYS A 606 22.38 24.84 39.08
CA CYS A 606 21.25 23.92 39.08
C CYS A 606 21.57 22.71 39.97
N ASN A 607 20.64 22.35 40.85
CA ASN A 607 20.73 21.25 41.82
C ASN A 607 21.61 21.49 43.07
N GLU A 608 22.06 22.72 43.34
CA GLU A 608 22.64 23.07 44.65
C GLU A 608 21.52 23.38 45.65
N ILE A 609 21.55 22.73 46.82
CA ILE A 609 20.56 22.96 47.89
C ILE A 609 21.06 24.10 48.77
N THR A 610 20.39 25.25 48.75
CA THR A 610 20.67 26.34 49.69
C THR A 610 19.72 26.29 50.88
N LEU A 611 20.08 26.99 51.96
CA LEU A 611 19.25 27.08 53.17
C LEU A 611 17.85 27.65 52.87
N SER A 612 17.76 28.54 51.87
CA SER A 612 16.50 29.08 51.34
C SER A 612 15.64 28.04 50.63
N SER A 613 16.23 27.17 49.80
CA SER A 613 15.47 26.14 49.07
C SER A 613 14.98 25.03 50.01
N LEU A 614 15.79 24.66 51.02
CA LEU A 614 15.42 23.71 52.08
C LEU A 614 14.22 24.21 52.90
N LEU A 615 14.20 25.49 53.26
CA LEU A 615 13.09 26.10 54.01
C LEU A 615 11.81 26.19 53.17
N HIS A 616 11.93 26.44 51.86
CA HIS A 616 10.79 26.40 50.93
C HIS A 616 10.23 24.97 50.76
N PHE A 617 11.10 23.96 50.78
CA PHE A 617 10.72 22.54 50.73
C PHE A 617 9.99 22.08 52.00
N LEU A 618 10.26 22.73 53.13
CA LEU A 618 9.64 22.46 54.43
C LEU A 618 8.36 23.28 54.70
N ASP A 619 7.91 24.14 53.76
CA ASP A 619 6.64 24.88 53.92
C ASP A 619 5.43 23.94 53.74
N PRO A 620 4.62 23.69 54.79
CA PRO A 620 3.48 22.79 54.74
C PRO A 620 2.31 23.29 53.88
N ARG A 621 2.39 24.51 53.33
CA ARG A 621 1.41 25.05 52.37
C ARG A 621 1.70 24.62 50.93
N ASN A 622 2.84 23.99 50.66
CA ASN A 622 3.21 23.51 49.34
C ASN A 622 2.50 22.17 49.01
N PRO A 623 1.61 22.12 48.00
CA PRO A 623 0.77 20.95 47.73
C PRO A 623 1.52 19.69 47.25
N LYS A 624 2.82 19.81 46.92
CA LYS A 624 3.68 18.67 46.54
C LYS A 624 4.24 17.89 47.76
N ASN A 625 4.03 18.35 49.00
CA ASN A 625 4.60 17.71 50.20
C ASN A 625 3.70 16.54 50.69
N ASP A 626 4.01 15.32 50.24
CA ASP A 626 3.36 14.11 50.75
C ASP A 626 3.95 13.71 52.13
N ARG A 627 3.09 13.32 53.07
CA ARG A 627 3.45 13.09 54.50
C ARG A 627 4.50 12.00 54.74
N ASN A 628 4.85 11.23 53.70
CA ASN A 628 5.87 10.19 53.75
C ASN A 628 7.30 10.71 53.56
N ALA A 629 7.48 11.96 53.10
CA ALA A 629 8.81 12.55 52.89
C ALA A 629 9.61 12.73 54.19
N LEU A 630 8.95 12.99 55.32
CA LEU A 630 9.62 13.12 56.63
C LEU A 630 10.26 11.81 57.13
N HIS A 631 9.78 10.64 56.68
CA HIS A 631 10.30 9.36 57.14
C HIS A 631 11.59 8.94 56.40
N LEU A 632 11.84 9.46 55.19
CA LEU A 632 13.02 9.14 54.39
C LEU A 632 14.23 10.04 54.67
N ILE A 633 14.02 11.25 55.19
CA ILE A 633 15.11 12.19 55.51
C ILE A 633 15.98 11.69 56.69
N ALA A 634 15.49 10.74 57.49
CA ALA A 634 16.24 10.18 58.61
C ALA A 634 17.33 9.16 58.24
N CYS A 635 17.43 8.69 56.98
CA CYS A 635 18.30 7.56 56.66
C CYS A 635 19.48 7.82 55.70
N ASN A 636 19.64 8.99 55.05
CA ASN A 636 20.77 9.14 54.09
C ASN A 636 21.21 10.60 53.78
N CYS A 637 21.54 11.40 54.79
CA CYS A 637 22.30 12.64 54.56
C CYS A 637 23.75 12.49 55.04
N VAL A 638 24.69 12.36 54.09
CA VAL A 638 26.09 12.75 54.31
C VAL A 638 26.12 14.27 54.23
N VAL A 639 26.05 14.93 55.39
CA VAL A 639 26.34 16.36 55.53
C VAL A 639 27.87 16.51 55.58
N LYS A 640 28.43 17.43 54.78
CA LYS A 640 29.83 17.84 54.88
C LYS A 640 30.10 18.38 56.30
N GLU A 641 31.25 18.02 56.85
CA GLU A 641 31.76 18.47 58.16
C GLU A 641 31.68 19.99 58.35
N ALA A 642 30.62 20.45 58.99
CA ALA A 642 30.58 21.61 59.88
C ALA A 642 29.22 21.57 60.60
N ASP A 643 29.24 21.75 61.91
CA ASP A 643 28.08 21.86 62.82
C ASP A 643 27.43 20.54 63.28
N ILE A 644 28.24 19.69 63.90
CA ILE A 644 27.80 18.65 64.85
C ILE A 644 27.93 19.25 66.25
N ASP A 645 26.83 19.71 66.87
CA ASP A 645 26.78 19.87 68.34
C ASP A 645 25.36 19.95 68.95
N VAL A 646 24.28 19.71 68.20
CA VAL A 646 22.90 19.87 68.74
C VAL A 646 22.04 18.59 68.67
N PHE A 647 22.52 17.50 68.06
CA PHE A 647 21.72 16.26 67.88
C PHE A 647 21.94 15.17 68.95
N GLY A 648 22.61 15.50 70.06
CA GLY A 648 23.00 14.55 71.11
C GLY A 648 21.93 14.21 72.16
N GLU A 649 20.80 14.93 72.22
CA GLU A 649 19.84 14.78 73.34
C GLU A 649 18.46 14.18 72.97
N LEU A 650 18.20 13.82 71.71
CA LEU A 650 16.87 13.34 71.28
C LEU A 650 16.76 11.84 70.98
N THR A 651 17.88 11.12 70.92
CA THR A 651 17.91 9.69 70.54
C THR A 651 17.75 8.71 71.71
N GLU A 652 17.69 9.19 72.96
CA GLU A 652 17.56 8.30 74.14
C GLU A 652 16.11 7.98 74.56
N SER A 653 15.09 8.62 73.98
CA SER A 653 13.69 8.37 74.38
C SER A 653 12.91 7.36 73.53
N VAL A 654 13.36 7.04 72.32
CA VAL A 654 12.57 6.24 71.35
C VAL A 654 12.89 4.74 71.39
N PHE A 655 14.01 4.34 72.00
CA PHE A 655 14.46 2.94 72.01
C PHE A 655 13.84 2.03 73.10
N ARG A 656 12.68 2.42 73.68
CA ARG A 656 12.05 1.68 74.79
C ARG A 656 10.62 1.17 74.54
N GLN A 657 10.14 1.08 73.30
CA GLN A 657 8.86 0.44 72.98
C GLN A 657 8.93 -0.45 71.73
N SER A 658 9.55 -1.62 71.84
CA SER A 658 9.29 -2.71 70.89
C SER A 658 9.57 -4.08 71.51
N THR A 659 8.63 -4.54 72.35
CA THR A 659 8.51 -5.97 72.70
C THR A 659 7.03 -6.34 72.74
N SER A 660 6.53 -6.98 71.68
CA SER A 660 5.52 -8.04 71.75
C SER A 660 5.15 -8.53 70.35
N ILE A 661 5.48 -9.78 70.08
CA ILE A 661 5.02 -10.59 68.95
C ILE A 661 3.73 -11.29 69.38
N ASN A 662 2.72 -11.36 68.51
CA ASN A 662 1.87 -12.55 68.45
C ASN A 662 1.24 -12.78 67.07
N ASN A 663 1.35 -14.04 66.64
CA ASN A 663 0.94 -14.62 65.36
C ASN A 663 -0.55 -14.99 65.34
N SER A 664 -1.19 -14.88 64.17
CA SER A 664 -2.25 -15.83 63.69
C SER A 664 -2.85 -15.48 62.31
N HIS A 665 -2.52 -14.35 61.67
CA HIS A 665 -3.10 -13.97 60.37
C HIS A 665 -2.30 -14.41 59.14
N SER A 666 -1.10 -14.98 59.29
CA SER A 666 -0.19 -15.23 58.17
C SER A 666 -0.41 -16.55 57.41
N LEU A 667 -1.19 -17.49 57.96
CA LEU A 667 -1.44 -18.80 57.32
C LEU A 667 -2.62 -18.77 56.34
N ALA A 668 -3.57 -17.85 56.52
CA ALA A 668 -4.69 -17.66 55.59
C ALA A 668 -4.28 -16.86 54.33
N ILE A 669 -3.26 -16.00 54.45
CA ILE A 669 -2.78 -15.15 53.35
C ILE A 669 -1.80 -15.94 52.46
N MET A 670 -0.91 -16.75 53.03
CA MET A 670 -0.06 -17.66 52.23
C MET A 670 -0.85 -18.72 51.44
N ALA A 671 -2.04 -19.12 51.91
CA ALA A 671 -2.91 -20.04 51.17
C ALA A 671 -3.59 -19.38 49.95
N VAL A 672 -3.73 -18.04 49.96
CA VAL A 672 -4.28 -17.26 48.84
C VAL A 672 -3.20 -16.93 47.81
N ASP A 673 -1.96 -16.70 48.25
CA ASP A 673 -0.83 -16.42 47.35
C ASP A 673 -0.30 -17.67 46.62
N LEU A 674 -0.45 -18.87 47.21
CA LEU A 674 -0.18 -20.14 46.52
C LEU A 674 -1.20 -20.47 45.41
N LEU A 675 -2.35 -19.78 45.37
CA LEU A 675 -3.37 -19.92 44.32
C LEU A 675 -3.16 -19.00 43.11
N GLU A 676 -2.24 -18.03 43.18
CA GLU A 676 -1.91 -17.13 42.06
C GLU A 676 -0.86 -17.73 41.10
N LEU A 677 -0.17 -18.81 41.49
CA LEU A 677 0.75 -19.56 40.62
C LEU A 677 0.01 -20.59 39.75
N GLY A 678 -0.96 -20.18 38.92
CA GLY A 678 -1.41 -20.99 37.78
C GLY A 678 -1.96 -22.41 38.05
N VAL A 679 -2.19 -22.83 39.29
CA VAL A 679 -2.70 -24.18 39.63
C VAL A 679 -4.23 -24.16 39.77
N GLY A 680 -4.93 -23.72 38.73
CA GLY A 680 -6.32 -24.15 38.52
C GLY A 680 -6.42 -25.64 38.15
N GLU A 681 -5.27 -26.24 37.82
CA GLU A 681 -5.10 -27.50 37.10
C GLU A 681 -5.16 -28.77 37.95
N GLN A 682 -5.27 -28.68 39.28
CA GLN A 682 -5.41 -29.88 40.10
C GLN A 682 -6.81 -30.17 40.60
N LEU A 683 -7.80 -29.27 40.64
CA LEU A 683 -9.07 -29.55 41.33
C LEU A 683 -9.86 -30.79 40.83
N VAL A 684 -9.78 -31.17 39.56
CA VAL A 684 -10.45 -32.37 39.02
C VAL A 684 -9.63 -33.65 39.25
N LEU A 685 -8.30 -33.55 39.13
CA LEU A 685 -7.38 -34.66 39.46
C LEU A 685 -7.30 -34.88 40.97
N PHE A 686 -7.33 -33.81 41.76
CA PHE A 686 -7.45 -33.78 43.21
C PHE A 686 -8.83 -34.28 43.63
N GLY A 687 -9.90 -34.05 42.84
CA GLY A 687 -11.22 -34.67 43.00
C GLY A 687 -11.21 -36.19 42.81
N ALA A 688 -10.49 -36.70 41.80
CA ALA A 688 -10.32 -38.14 41.56
C ALA A 688 -9.35 -38.81 42.56
N TYR A 689 -8.28 -38.11 42.96
CA TYR A 689 -7.32 -38.55 43.99
C TYR A 689 -7.94 -38.52 45.38
N SER A 690 -8.76 -37.50 45.68
CA SER A 690 -9.55 -37.43 46.90
C SER A 690 -10.61 -38.51 46.90
N TYR A 691 -11.33 -38.80 45.81
CA TYR A 691 -12.26 -39.94 45.78
C TYR A 691 -11.59 -41.29 46.09
N LEU A 692 -10.33 -41.49 45.66
CA LEU A 692 -9.52 -42.66 46.03
C LEU A 692 -9.08 -42.64 47.50
N LEU A 693 -8.66 -41.48 48.04
CA LEU A 693 -8.31 -41.27 49.46
C LEU A 693 -9.52 -41.29 50.41
N PHE A 694 -10.71 -40.96 49.92
CA PHE A 694 -11.99 -40.89 50.66
C PHE A 694 -12.54 -42.28 50.98
N SER A 695 -12.06 -43.33 50.32
CA SER A 695 -12.38 -44.72 50.67
C SER A 695 -11.75 -45.16 52.02
N LEU A 696 -10.92 -44.32 52.64
CA LEU A 696 -10.11 -44.64 53.82
C LEU A 696 -10.23 -43.66 55.01
N LEU A 697 -11.09 -42.62 54.95
CA LEU A 697 -11.25 -41.63 56.03
C LEU A 697 -12.68 -41.60 56.62
N PRO A 698 -12.84 -41.30 57.92
CA PRO A 698 -14.16 -41.27 58.57
C PRO A 698 -15.07 -40.19 57.97
N THR A 699 -16.37 -40.50 57.86
CA THR A 699 -17.38 -39.73 57.10
C THR A 699 -17.51 -38.25 57.48
N THR A 700 -17.06 -37.84 58.67
CA THR A 700 -17.15 -36.45 59.15
C THR A 700 -16.05 -35.53 58.61
N THR A 701 -14.83 -36.04 58.36
CA THR A 701 -13.73 -35.22 57.79
C THR A 701 -13.89 -35.03 56.29
N ALA A 702 -14.48 -36.02 55.61
CA ALA A 702 -14.90 -35.96 54.21
C ALA A 702 -15.86 -34.79 53.96
N ILE A 703 -16.93 -34.67 54.76
CA ILE A 703 -17.94 -33.60 54.62
C ILE A 703 -17.33 -32.21 54.90
N ALA A 704 -16.44 -32.09 55.89
CA ALA A 704 -15.76 -30.82 56.17
C ALA A 704 -14.84 -30.39 55.02
N ALA A 705 -14.09 -31.32 54.43
CA ALA A 705 -13.23 -31.04 53.27
C ALA A 705 -14.05 -30.68 52.01
N GLU A 706 -15.17 -31.35 51.77
CA GLU A 706 -16.10 -31.03 50.67
C GLU A 706 -16.68 -29.63 50.85
N SER A 707 -17.16 -29.30 52.06
CA SER A 707 -17.72 -27.97 52.33
C SER A 707 -16.68 -26.85 52.21
N ALA A 708 -15.43 -27.07 52.66
CA ALA A 708 -14.33 -26.13 52.50
C ALA A 708 -13.94 -25.95 51.02
N THR A 709 -13.92 -27.04 50.25
CA THR A 709 -13.64 -27.00 48.80
C THR A 709 -14.73 -26.27 48.04
N LEU A 710 -16.01 -26.54 48.35
CA LEU A 710 -17.16 -25.83 47.77
C LEU A 710 -17.16 -24.35 48.15
N ALA A 711 -16.79 -24.01 49.39
CA ALA A 711 -16.65 -22.62 49.84
C ALA A 711 -15.49 -21.91 49.12
N ALA A 712 -14.34 -22.57 48.94
CA ALA A 712 -13.21 -22.03 48.19
C ALA A 712 -13.55 -21.82 46.72
N ILE A 713 -14.24 -22.78 46.08
CA ILE A 713 -14.75 -22.65 44.70
C ILE A 713 -15.75 -21.50 44.61
N TYR A 714 -16.69 -21.39 45.56
CA TYR A 714 -17.65 -20.29 45.61
C TYR A 714 -16.97 -18.92 45.76
N LEU A 715 -15.98 -18.78 46.65
CA LEU A 715 -15.22 -17.55 46.84
C LEU A 715 -14.36 -17.20 45.61
N TYR A 716 -13.73 -18.20 44.99
CA TYR A 716 -12.99 -18.03 43.74
C TYR A 716 -13.89 -17.54 42.61
N LEU A 717 -15.04 -18.18 42.40
CA LEU A 717 -16.04 -17.74 41.44
C LEU A 717 -16.53 -16.34 41.78
N LYS A 718 -16.93 -16.07 43.03
CA LYS A 718 -17.36 -14.72 43.46
C LYS A 718 -16.30 -13.65 43.18
N ARG A 719 -15.02 -13.92 43.43
CA ARG A 719 -13.91 -13.00 43.13
C ARG A 719 -13.73 -12.80 41.62
N ARG A 720 -13.73 -13.87 40.82
CA ARG A 720 -13.62 -13.78 39.36
C ARG A 720 -14.75 -12.96 38.74
N TRP A 721 -15.95 -13.09 39.29
CA TRP A 721 -17.19 -12.45 38.82
C TRP A 721 -17.39 -11.03 39.33
N GLY A 722 -16.59 -10.63 40.31
CA GLY A 722 -16.49 -9.23 40.77
C GLY A 722 -15.46 -8.40 40.00
N TYR A 723 -14.87 -8.91 38.90
CA TYR A 723 -13.81 -8.21 38.15
C TYR A 723 -14.23 -6.81 37.69
N TRP A 724 -15.36 -6.69 36.98
CA TRP A 724 -15.83 -5.39 36.49
C TRP A 724 -16.21 -4.42 37.61
N LYS A 725 -16.85 -4.94 38.67
CA LYS A 725 -17.18 -4.14 39.86
C LYS A 725 -15.95 -3.56 40.56
N ARG A 726 -14.82 -4.27 40.57
CA ARG A 726 -13.56 -3.76 41.13
C ARG A 726 -12.92 -2.66 40.28
N LEU A 727 -13.14 -2.69 38.98
CA LEU A 727 -12.68 -1.67 38.03
C LEU A 727 -13.66 -0.50 37.90
N GLY A 728 -14.76 -0.48 38.68
CA GLY A 728 -15.78 0.56 38.59
C GLY A 728 -16.60 0.54 37.31
N VAL A 729 -16.63 -0.60 36.58
CA VAL A 729 -17.39 -0.77 35.35
C VAL A 729 -18.72 -1.45 35.66
N ASP A 730 -19.82 -0.80 35.31
CA ASP A 730 -21.16 -1.33 35.47
C ASP A 730 -21.47 -2.45 34.46
N GLY A 731 -22.42 -3.32 34.79
CA GLY A 731 -22.83 -4.41 33.90
C GLY A 731 -23.90 -5.33 34.48
N PRO A 732 -24.47 -6.21 33.64
CA PRO A 732 -25.47 -7.18 34.07
C PRO A 732 -24.94 -8.19 35.09
N SER A 733 -25.86 -8.77 35.86
CA SER A 733 -25.56 -9.85 36.79
C SER A 733 -25.65 -11.20 36.07
N GLY A 734 -24.52 -11.88 35.90
CA GLY A 734 -24.48 -13.17 35.23
C GLY A 734 -24.81 -14.36 36.15
N ASN A 735 -25.04 -15.52 35.53
CA ASN A 735 -25.20 -16.82 36.21
C ASN A 735 -23.86 -17.41 36.65
N ILE A 736 -23.60 -17.59 37.95
CA ILE A 736 -22.34 -18.05 38.61
C ILE A 736 -21.40 -19.02 37.83
N VAL A 737 -21.89 -19.83 36.90
CA VAL A 737 -21.08 -20.80 36.13
C VAL A 737 -20.73 -20.32 34.71
N PHE A 738 -21.65 -19.68 33.96
CA PHE A 738 -21.52 -19.50 32.49
C PHE A 738 -21.48 -18.05 31.99
N GLY A 739 -21.13 -17.13 32.86
CA GLY A 739 -21.29 -15.70 32.63
C GLY A 739 -22.72 -15.35 32.25
N HIS A 740 -22.81 -14.65 31.13
CA HIS A 740 -24.06 -14.23 30.50
C HIS A 740 -24.36 -15.04 29.23
N THR A 741 -23.53 -16.03 28.90
CA THR A 741 -23.66 -16.81 27.66
C THR A 741 -25.00 -17.53 27.51
N PRO A 742 -25.60 -18.14 28.55
CA PRO A 742 -26.92 -18.75 28.43
C PRO A 742 -28.02 -17.75 28.10
N GLU A 743 -27.94 -16.54 28.64
CA GLU A 743 -28.89 -15.46 28.36
C GLU A 743 -28.75 -14.98 26.91
N ILE A 744 -27.52 -14.74 26.45
CA ILE A 744 -27.23 -14.35 25.06
C ILE A 744 -27.74 -15.42 24.07
N ILE A 745 -27.54 -16.71 24.36
CA ILE A 745 -27.98 -17.80 23.49
C ILE A 745 -29.51 -17.93 23.45
N SER A 746 -30.17 -17.82 24.61
CA SER A 746 -31.62 -18.04 24.71
C SER A 746 -32.44 -16.87 24.19
N ARG A 747 -31.98 -15.63 24.39
CA ARG A 747 -32.72 -14.41 24.03
C ARG A 747 -32.30 -13.81 22.69
N GLY A 748 -31.10 -14.11 22.20
CA GLY A 748 -30.54 -13.48 21.00
C GLY A 748 -29.56 -12.35 21.33
N THR A 749 -28.44 -12.31 20.62
CA THR A 749 -27.40 -11.27 20.79
C THR A 749 -27.93 -9.88 20.43
N ASP A 750 -28.74 -9.81 19.38
CA ASP A 750 -29.42 -8.62 18.86
C ASP A 750 -30.26 -7.92 19.93
N VAL A 751 -31.10 -8.67 20.64
CA VAL A 751 -31.95 -8.16 21.70
C VAL A 751 -31.13 -7.76 22.92
N VAL A 752 -30.24 -8.65 23.34
CA VAL A 752 -29.51 -8.51 24.61
C VAL A 752 -28.55 -7.31 24.58
N ASP A 753 -27.79 -7.11 23.50
CA ASP A 753 -26.89 -5.95 23.40
C ASP A 753 -27.64 -4.63 23.34
N LEU A 754 -28.76 -4.59 22.63
CA LEU A 754 -29.55 -3.37 22.50
C LEU A 754 -30.17 -2.97 23.85
N GLU A 755 -30.69 -3.92 24.61
CA GLU A 755 -31.20 -3.67 25.96
C GLU A 755 -30.10 -3.27 26.95
N TRP A 756 -28.95 -3.97 26.94
CA TRP A 756 -27.86 -3.68 27.87
C TRP A 756 -27.17 -2.35 27.57
N THR A 757 -26.99 -2.00 26.30
CA THR A 757 -26.44 -0.69 25.91
C THR A 757 -27.36 0.44 26.36
N LYS A 758 -28.70 0.26 26.22
CA LYS A 758 -29.68 1.23 26.73
C LYS A 758 -29.68 1.34 28.27
N LYS A 759 -29.44 0.23 28.97
CA LYS A 759 -29.53 0.17 30.44
C LYS A 759 -28.24 0.62 31.15
N TYR A 760 -27.08 0.19 30.67
CA TYR A 760 -25.78 0.42 31.32
C TYR A 760 -24.93 1.48 30.60
N GLY A 761 -25.39 1.98 29.45
CA GLY A 761 -24.70 3.00 28.67
C GLY A 761 -23.76 2.41 27.62
N LYS A 762 -22.89 3.27 27.05
CA LYS A 762 -22.05 2.93 25.89
C LYS A 762 -20.90 1.97 26.20
N ILE A 763 -20.53 1.82 27.47
CA ILE A 763 -19.43 0.96 27.94
C ILE A 763 -19.93 0.16 29.14
N PHE A 764 -19.90 -1.18 29.06
CA PHE A 764 -20.30 -2.04 30.18
C PHE A 764 -19.57 -3.38 30.19
N GLY A 765 -19.43 -3.95 31.38
CA GLY A 765 -18.71 -5.18 31.64
C GLY A 765 -19.62 -6.42 31.58
N THR A 766 -19.23 -7.40 30.77
CA THR A 766 -19.91 -8.71 30.71
C THR A 766 -18.93 -9.86 30.88
N TYR A 767 -19.48 -11.06 30.92
CA TYR A 767 -18.72 -12.31 30.94
C TYR A 767 -19.26 -13.21 29.83
N MET A 768 -18.42 -13.48 28.84
CA MET A 768 -18.65 -14.50 27.83
C MET A 768 -17.97 -15.77 28.34
N LEU A 769 -18.77 -16.74 28.79
CA LEU A 769 -18.34 -17.88 29.59
C LEU A 769 -17.58 -17.38 30.84
N ALA A 770 -16.32 -17.74 30.96
CA ALA A 770 -15.47 -17.36 32.09
C ALA A 770 -14.51 -16.20 31.76
N LYS A 771 -14.50 -15.67 30.53
CA LYS A 771 -13.61 -14.55 30.14
C LYS A 771 -14.30 -13.20 30.36
N PRO A 772 -13.67 -12.24 31.05
CA PRO A 772 -14.17 -10.87 31.13
C PRO A 772 -14.21 -10.26 29.73
N THR A 773 -15.34 -9.66 29.38
CA THR A 773 -15.57 -9.01 28.08
C THR A 773 -16.13 -7.61 28.29
N LEU A 774 -15.43 -6.59 27.84
CA LEU A 774 -15.90 -5.21 27.83
C LEU A 774 -16.69 -4.97 26.55
N VAL A 775 -17.96 -4.62 26.65
CA VAL A 775 -18.78 -4.24 25.49
C VAL A 775 -18.68 -2.74 25.33
N VAL A 776 -18.28 -2.28 24.13
CA VAL A 776 -17.97 -0.88 23.84
C VAL A 776 -18.68 -0.44 22.57
N SER A 777 -19.52 0.57 22.69
CA SER A 777 -20.17 1.30 21.58
C SER A 777 -19.73 2.76 21.49
N ASP A 778 -18.89 3.24 22.41
CA ASP A 778 -18.29 4.57 22.38
C ASP A 778 -17.24 4.71 21.27
N PHE A 779 -17.43 5.67 20.36
CA PHE A 779 -16.57 5.80 19.17
C PHE A 779 -15.15 6.27 19.50
N ASP A 780 -14.97 7.10 20.52
CA ASP A 780 -13.64 7.54 20.93
C ASP A 780 -12.82 6.35 21.43
N PHE A 781 -13.41 5.54 22.31
CA PHE A 781 -12.81 4.31 22.80
C PHE A 781 -12.55 3.30 21.67
N LEU A 782 -13.50 3.13 20.75
CA LEU A 782 -13.34 2.23 19.60
C LEU A 782 -12.24 2.68 18.64
N ARG A 783 -11.99 3.99 18.46
CA ARG A 783 -10.86 4.49 17.66
C ARG A 783 -9.52 4.09 18.27
N HIS A 784 -9.41 4.02 19.60
CA HIS A 784 -8.22 3.48 20.26
C HIS A 784 -8.05 1.98 19.96
N VAL A 785 -9.11 1.18 20.16
CA VAL A 785 -9.05 -0.28 20.00
C VAL A 785 -8.85 -0.73 18.55
N LEU A 786 -9.53 -0.10 17.60
CA LEU A 786 -9.58 -0.55 16.20
C LEU A 786 -8.50 0.08 15.33
N VAL A 787 -7.94 1.24 15.72
CA VAL A 787 -7.04 2.04 14.88
C VAL A 787 -5.78 2.50 15.63
N LYS A 788 -5.90 3.40 16.62
CA LYS A 788 -4.73 4.08 17.22
C LYS A 788 -3.79 3.13 17.95
N ASP A 789 -4.34 2.30 18.85
CA ASP A 789 -3.58 1.39 19.71
C ASP A 789 -3.70 -0.06 19.26
N PHE A 790 -3.86 -0.29 17.94
CA PHE A 790 -4.08 -1.62 17.36
C PHE A 790 -3.00 -2.64 17.73
N ALA A 791 -1.78 -2.20 18.07
CA ALA A 791 -0.72 -3.07 18.56
C ALA A 791 -1.12 -3.85 19.84
N HIS A 792 -1.93 -3.24 20.71
CA HIS A 792 -2.48 -3.89 21.90
C HIS A 792 -3.67 -4.80 21.58
N PHE A 793 -4.32 -4.63 20.44
CA PHE A 793 -5.59 -5.29 20.08
C PHE A 793 -5.50 -6.05 18.74
N THR A 794 -4.35 -6.65 18.43
CA THR A 794 -4.12 -7.28 17.12
C THR A 794 -4.96 -8.55 16.92
N ASN A 795 -5.30 -9.25 18.00
CA ASN A 795 -5.89 -10.60 17.93
C ASN A 795 -7.41 -10.59 18.14
N ARG A 796 -8.05 -11.67 17.69
CA ARG A 796 -9.48 -11.95 17.93
C ARG A 796 -9.60 -13.07 18.95
N ARG A 797 -10.78 -13.22 19.56
CA ARG A 797 -11.04 -14.34 20.46
C ARG A 797 -10.91 -15.67 19.73
N LYS A 798 -10.15 -16.59 20.31
CA LYS A 798 -10.09 -17.99 19.86
C LYS A 798 -11.32 -18.78 20.30
N LEU A 799 -11.77 -19.68 19.44
CA LEU A 799 -12.77 -20.68 19.81
C LEU A 799 -12.22 -21.59 20.92
N PRO A 800 -12.92 -21.72 22.06
CA PRO A 800 -12.47 -22.61 23.14
C PRO A 800 -12.46 -24.07 22.68
N GLY A 801 -11.38 -24.81 23.00
CA GLY A 801 -11.18 -26.19 22.55
C GLY A 801 -10.54 -26.34 21.16
N THR A 802 -10.22 -25.24 20.46
CA THR A 802 -9.51 -25.27 19.17
C THR A 802 -8.14 -24.59 19.27
N GLN A 803 -7.51 -24.55 20.44
CA GLN A 803 -6.25 -23.80 20.63
C GLN A 803 -5.00 -24.58 20.18
N ARG A 804 -5.17 -25.52 19.25
CA ARG A 804 -4.12 -26.42 18.77
C ARG A 804 -3.69 -26.02 17.36
N TRP A 805 -2.38 -25.92 17.18
CA TRP A 805 -1.73 -25.68 15.88
C TRP A 805 -1.37 -27.00 15.17
N ASP A 806 -1.99 -28.11 15.55
CA ASP A 806 -1.71 -29.42 14.97
C ASP A 806 -2.60 -29.72 13.75
N GLU A 807 -2.27 -30.79 13.04
CA GLU A 807 -2.96 -31.21 11.82
C GLU A 807 -4.46 -31.48 12.00
N THR A 808 -4.92 -31.68 13.24
CA THR A 808 -6.26 -32.17 13.51
C THR A 808 -7.27 -31.04 13.26
N ASP A 809 -7.11 -29.85 13.87
CA ASP A 809 -8.05 -28.71 13.70
C ASP A 809 -7.51 -27.59 12.78
N ALA A 810 -6.55 -27.93 11.92
CA ALA A 810 -5.80 -26.98 11.09
C ALA A 810 -6.68 -26.03 10.25
N LEU A 811 -7.76 -26.53 9.62
CA LEU A 811 -8.59 -25.70 8.72
C LEU A 811 -9.24 -24.51 9.43
N VAL A 812 -9.64 -24.68 10.68
CA VAL A 812 -10.30 -23.64 11.47
C VAL A 812 -9.28 -22.72 12.15
N ASN A 813 -8.19 -23.27 12.67
CA ASN A 813 -7.25 -22.52 13.51
C ASN A 813 -6.17 -21.77 12.74
N LYS A 814 -5.77 -22.27 11.56
CA LYS A 814 -4.82 -21.60 10.68
C LYS A 814 -5.51 -20.64 9.70
N GLY A 815 -6.83 -20.55 9.71
CA GLY A 815 -7.58 -19.59 8.89
C GLY A 815 -7.30 -18.13 9.30
N LEU A 816 -7.35 -17.21 8.32
CA LEU A 816 -7.07 -15.77 8.51
C LEU A 816 -7.81 -15.12 9.71
N THR A 817 -8.99 -15.64 10.05
CA THR A 817 -9.85 -15.13 11.13
C THR A 817 -9.38 -15.55 12.53
N ALA A 818 -8.60 -16.64 12.64
CA ALA A 818 -8.21 -17.27 13.90
C ALA A 818 -6.71 -17.14 14.23
N ILE A 819 -5.87 -16.89 13.23
CA ILE A 819 -4.43 -16.66 13.41
C ILE A 819 -4.11 -15.32 14.09
N ASP A 820 -2.97 -15.27 14.78
CA ASP A 820 -2.57 -14.19 15.67
C ASP A 820 -1.28 -13.47 15.22
N ASP A 821 -1.09 -12.28 15.78
CA ASP A 821 0.15 -11.53 15.82
C ASP A 821 0.84 -11.42 14.45
N GLN A 822 2.13 -11.76 14.39
CA GLN A 822 2.92 -11.66 13.17
C GLN A 822 2.44 -12.64 12.09
N HIS A 823 2.03 -13.86 12.47
CA HIS A 823 1.54 -14.84 11.50
C HIS A 823 0.28 -14.33 10.79
N TRP A 824 -0.63 -13.66 11.52
CA TRP A 824 -1.76 -12.97 10.89
C TRP A 824 -1.31 -11.89 9.90
N LYS A 825 -0.34 -11.03 10.28
CA LYS A 825 0.17 -9.97 9.41
C LYS A 825 0.75 -10.56 8.12
N ASP A 826 1.56 -11.60 8.23
CA ASP A 826 2.24 -12.24 7.10
C ASP A 826 1.24 -12.93 6.15
N VAL A 827 0.27 -13.66 6.68
CA VAL A 827 -0.79 -14.30 5.87
C VAL A 827 -1.68 -13.22 5.24
N ARG A 828 -2.08 -12.19 5.99
CA ARG A 828 -2.89 -11.07 5.48
C ARG A 828 -2.19 -10.34 4.35
N SER A 829 -0.89 -10.02 4.49
CA SER A 829 -0.12 -9.33 3.44
C SER A 829 0.04 -10.19 2.19
N THR A 830 0.21 -11.50 2.36
CA THR A 830 0.32 -12.45 1.22
C THR A 830 -0.97 -12.52 0.40
N ILE A 831 -2.13 -12.44 1.06
CA ILE A 831 -3.44 -12.63 0.42
C ILE A 831 -4.04 -11.32 -0.11
N THR A 832 -3.68 -10.18 0.46
CA THR A 832 -4.22 -8.86 0.08
C THR A 832 -4.15 -8.57 -1.43
N PRO A 833 -3.06 -8.91 -2.16
CA PRO A 833 -2.98 -8.72 -3.60
C PRO A 833 -4.01 -9.51 -4.43
N ALA A 834 -4.73 -10.48 -3.85
CA ALA A 834 -5.81 -11.19 -4.52
C ALA A 834 -7.09 -10.34 -4.71
N PHE A 835 -7.27 -9.32 -3.88
CA PHE A 835 -8.46 -8.46 -3.83
C PHE A 835 -8.21 -7.07 -4.42
N THR A 836 -7.22 -6.94 -5.32
CA THR A 836 -6.99 -5.72 -6.08
C THR A 836 -8.06 -5.53 -7.15
N THR A 837 -8.26 -4.29 -7.61
CA THR A 837 -9.30 -3.95 -8.58
C THR A 837 -9.19 -4.77 -9.86
N GLY A 838 -7.97 -4.95 -10.40
CA GLY A 838 -7.73 -5.72 -11.63
C GLY A 838 -8.14 -7.19 -11.50
N LYS A 839 -7.81 -7.84 -10.39
CA LYS A 839 -8.17 -9.25 -10.15
C LYS A 839 -9.65 -9.43 -9.84
N ILE A 840 -10.26 -8.51 -9.10
CA ILE A 840 -11.71 -8.52 -8.89
C ILE A 840 -12.45 -8.36 -10.23
N LYS A 841 -12.00 -7.47 -11.13
CA LYS A 841 -12.55 -7.37 -12.50
C LYS A 841 -12.43 -8.68 -13.27
N HIS A 842 -11.31 -9.40 -13.16
CA HIS A 842 -11.19 -10.72 -13.80
C HIS A 842 -12.15 -11.75 -13.21
N MET A 843 -12.42 -11.69 -11.90
CA MET A 843 -13.36 -12.61 -11.25
C MET A 843 -14.81 -12.41 -11.70
N THR A 844 -15.20 -11.24 -12.22
CA THR A 844 -16.60 -10.98 -12.63
C THR A 844 -17.08 -11.87 -13.76
N SER A 845 -16.20 -12.34 -14.65
CA SER A 845 -16.59 -13.22 -15.75
C SER A 845 -17.16 -14.56 -15.26
N PHE A 846 -16.76 -15.03 -14.07
CA PHE A 846 -17.29 -16.26 -13.48
C PHE A 846 -18.67 -16.07 -12.84
N LEU A 847 -19.09 -14.82 -12.59
CA LEU A 847 -20.39 -14.53 -12.02
C LEU A 847 -21.49 -14.68 -13.07
N ASP A 848 -21.24 -14.30 -14.33
CA ASP A 848 -22.25 -14.34 -15.40
C ASP A 848 -22.81 -15.76 -15.63
N ASP A 849 -21.94 -16.77 -15.67
CA ASP A 849 -22.37 -18.18 -15.81
C ASP A 849 -23.22 -18.64 -14.63
N SER A 850 -22.82 -18.26 -13.41
CA SER A 850 -23.56 -18.62 -12.19
C SER A 850 -24.89 -17.89 -12.09
N LEU A 851 -24.98 -16.66 -12.61
CA LEU A 851 -26.22 -15.88 -12.68
C LEU A 851 -27.20 -16.44 -13.71
N ALA A 852 -26.71 -16.94 -14.85
CA ALA A 852 -27.56 -17.62 -15.83
C ALA A 852 -28.21 -18.88 -15.23
N THR A 853 -27.45 -19.69 -14.49
CA THR A 853 -28.02 -20.85 -13.78
C THR A 853 -29.03 -20.43 -12.70
N LEU A 854 -28.78 -19.32 -12.00
CA LEU A 854 -29.69 -18.77 -11.01
C LEU A 854 -31.03 -18.34 -11.64
N ASP A 855 -30.97 -17.73 -12.84
CA ASP A 855 -32.14 -17.33 -13.62
C ASP A 855 -33.06 -18.52 -13.97
N ASP A 856 -32.45 -19.61 -14.46
CA ASP A 856 -33.15 -20.84 -14.81
C ASP A 856 -33.90 -21.39 -13.59
N ILE A 857 -33.23 -21.46 -12.44
CA ILE A 857 -33.79 -22.00 -11.19
C ILE A 857 -34.95 -21.14 -10.70
N ILE A 858 -34.82 -19.81 -10.75
CA ILE A 858 -35.91 -18.92 -10.34
C ILE A 858 -37.08 -19.04 -11.32
N SER A 859 -36.82 -19.10 -12.63
CA SER A 859 -37.84 -19.34 -13.64
C SER A 859 -38.61 -20.65 -13.40
N GLU A 860 -37.94 -21.73 -13.03
CA GLU A 860 -38.57 -23.02 -12.69
C GLU A 860 -39.50 -22.90 -11.46
N HIS A 861 -39.11 -22.14 -10.44
CA HIS A 861 -39.97 -21.90 -9.27
C HIS A 861 -41.21 -21.09 -9.64
N ILE A 862 -41.07 -20.10 -10.54
CA ILE A 862 -42.18 -19.31 -11.07
C ILE A 862 -43.15 -20.20 -11.86
N GLU A 863 -42.63 -21.02 -12.78
CA GLU A 863 -43.43 -21.92 -13.62
C GLU A 863 -44.15 -23.01 -12.81
N SER A 864 -43.50 -23.52 -11.76
CA SER A 864 -44.10 -24.50 -10.85
C SER A 864 -45.03 -23.90 -9.80
N GLY A 865 -45.08 -22.57 -9.67
CA GLY A 865 -45.88 -21.85 -8.66
C GLY A 865 -45.44 -22.11 -7.22
N LYS A 866 -44.22 -22.62 -7.00
CA LYS A 866 -43.71 -22.93 -5.66
C LYS A 866 -42.98 -21.72 -5.07
N PRO A 867 -43.13 -21.44 -3.76
CA PRO A 867 -42.32 -20.42 -3.09
C PRO A 867 -40.83 -20.72 -3.20
N ILE A 868 -40.03 -19.67 -3.40
CA ILE A 868 -38.58 -19.74 -3.54
C ILE A 868 -37.95 -19.77 -2.13
N PRO A 869 -37.23 -20.84 -1.75
CA PRO A 869 -36.44 -20.86 -0.52
C PRO A 869 -35.18 -20.01 -0.71
N VAL A 870 -35.23 -18.74 -0.32
CA VAL A 870 -34.24 -17.73 -0.72
C VAL A 870 -32.83 -18.09 -0.27
N LYS A 871 -32.65 -18.54 0.98
CA LYS A 871 -31.34 -18.92 1.52
C LYS A 871 -30.72 -20.12 0.80
N ASP A 872 -31.53 -21.11 0.42
CA ASP A 872 -31.03 -22.32 -0.24
C ASP A 872 -30.55 -21.99 -1.65
N VAL A 873 -31.37 -21.23 -2.40
CA VAL A 873 -31.05 -20.83 -3.78
C VAL A 873 -29.85 -19.88 -3.82
N LEU A 874 -29.87 -18.79 -3.04
CA LEU A 874 -28.79 -17.80 -3.04
C LEU A 874 -27.54 -18.32 -2.32
N GLY A 875 -27.69 -19.27 -1.41
CA GLY A 875 -26.60 -20.03 -0.80
C GLY A 875 -25.82 -20.82 -1.84
N CYS A 876 -26.51 -21.66 -2.62
CA CYS A 876 -25.86 -22.44 -3.68
C CYS A 876 -25.20 -21.53 -4.73
N PHE A 877 -25.84 -20.42 -5.10
CA PHE A 877 -25.24 -19.40 -5.98
C PHE A 877 -23.92 -18.85 -5.42
N ALA A 878 -23.92 -18.38 -4.16
CA ALA A 878 -22.70 -17.85 -3.53
C ALA A 878 -21.59 -18.92 -3.41
N LEU A 879 -21.96 -20.20 -3.20
CA LEU A 879 -21.01 -21.31 -3.17
C LEU A 879 -20.37 -21.56 -4.55
N ASP A 880 -21.16 -21.53 -5.62
CA ASP A 880 -20.65 -21.65 -6.99
C ASP A 880 -19.73 -20.49 -7.37
N VAL A 881 -20.13 -19.26 -7.05
CA VAL A 881 -19.33 -18.07 -7.34
C VAL A 881 -17.98 -18.15 -6.63
N ILE A 882 -17.93 -18.46 -5.34
CA ILE A 882 -16.64 -18.55 -4.64
C ILE A 882 -15.82 -19.76 -5.12
N ALA A 883 -16.44 -20.89 -5.43
CA ALA A 883 -15.75 -22.07 -5.96
C ALA A 883 -15.09 -21.78 -7.32
N LYS A 884 -15.81 -21.13 -8.23
CA LYS A 884 -15.31 -20.75 -9.56
C LYS A 884 -14.29 -19.62 -9.49
N SER A 885 -14.60 -18.52 -8.81
CA SER A 885 -13.74 -17.33 -8.81
C SER A 885 -12.44 -17.52 -8.01
N ALA A 886 -12.49 -18.20 -6.85
CA ALA A 886 -11.31 -18.37 -6.02
C ALA A 886 -10.50 -19.62 -6.36
N PHE A 887 -11.14 -20.72 -6.75
CA PHE A 887 -10.47 -22.01 -6.93
C PHE A 887 -10.52 -22.54 -8.37
N GLY A 888 -11.18 -21.84 -9.28
CA GLY A 888 -11.35 -22.31 -10.66
C GLY A 888 -12.13 -23.62 -10.76
N MET A 889 -12.98 -23.89 -9.76
CA MET A 889 -13.74 -25.13 -9.60
C MET A 889 -15.18 -24.93 -10.01
N ASP A 890 -15.68 -25.82 -10.86
CA ASP A 890 -17.09 -25.93 -11.13
C ASP A 890 -17.67 -27.08 -10.29
N ILE A 891 -18.46 -26.74 -9.27
CA ILE A 891 -19.08 -27.70 -8.35
C ILE A 891 -20.58 -27.88 -8.62
N ASP A 892 -21.15 -27.06 -9.52
CA ASP A 892 -22.57 -27.02 -9.88
C ASP A 892 -23.52 -27.13 -8.67
N ALA A 893 -23.22 -26.39 -7.59
CA ALA A 893 -23.94 -26.43 -6.32
C ALA A 893 -25.41 -25.99 -6.46
N GLN A 894 -25.71 -25.14 -7.44
CA GLN A 894 -27.07 -24.68 -7.74
C GLN A 894 -27.99 -25.80 -8.24
N ARG A 895 -27.47 -26.74 -9.05
CA ARG A 895 -28.25 -27.89 -9.55
C ARG A 895 -28.11 -29.12 -8.65
N ASP A 896 -26.92 -29.40 -8.12
CA ASP A 896 -26.68 -30.51 -7.19
C ASP A 896 -26.69 -30.07 -5.71
N LYS A 897 -27.90 -29.90 -5.17
CA LYS A 897 -28.13 -29.55 -3.75
C LYS A 897 -27.70 -30.64 -2.76
N HIS A 898 -27.49 -31.87 -3.22
CA HIS A 898 -27.10 -33.01 -2.38
C HIS A 898 -25.61 -33.28 -2.40
N SER A 899 -24.83 -32.46 -3.12
CA SER A 899 -23.38 -32.58 -3.14
C SER A 899 -22.79 -32.51 -1.72
N PRO A 900 -21.74 -33.30 -1.43
CA PRO A 900 -21.03 -33.22 -0.16
C PRO A 900 -20.50 -31.81 0.15
N PHE A 901 -20.19 -31.01 -0.88
CA PHE A 901 -19.78 -29.61 -0.74
C PHE A 901 -20.87 -28.74 -0.10
N VAL A 902 -22.11 -28.78 -0.62
CA VAL A 902 -23.23 -28.01 -0.08
C VAL A 902 -23.60 -28.50 1.34
N LYS A 903 -23.62 -29.82 1.55
CA LYS A 903 -23.92 -30.41 2.87
C LYS A 903 -22.93 -29.94 3.95
N HIS A 904 -21.63 -29.97 3.68
CA HIS A 904 -20.63 -29.59 4.66
C HIS A 904 -20.51 -28.06 4.82
N ALA A 905 -20.78 -27.27 3.76
CA ALA A 905 -20.86 -25.81 3.86
C ALA A 905 -22.01 -25.32 4.75
N THR A 906 -23.17 -25.99 4.70
CA THR A 906 -24.34 -25.68 5.56
C THR A 906 -24.17 -26.16 7.00
N GLU A 907 -23.50 -27.30 7.19
CA GLU A 907 -23.31 -27.91 8.50
C GLU A 907 -22.53 -26.99 9.47
N ILE A 908 -21.48 -26.31 9.02
CA ILE A 908 -20.64 -25.45 9.90
C ILE A 908 -21.42 -24.29 10.55
N PHE A 909 -22.42 -23.74 9.86
CA PHE A 909 -23.24 -22.61 10.34
C PHE A 909 -24.56 -23.04 11.01
N SER A 910 -24.90 -24.33 10.95
CA SER A 910 -26.03 -24.91 11.68
C SER A 910 -25.64 -25.50 13.04
N ILE A 911 -24.34 -25.44 13.39
CA ILE A 911 -23.81 -25.84 14.69
C ILE A 911 -24.47 -25.00 15.80
N LYS A 912 -25.23 -25.67 16.67
CA LYS A 912 -25.82 -25.06 17.87
C LYS A 912 -24.81 -25.05 19.00
N LEU A 913 -24.73 -23.92 19.73
CA LEU A 913 -23.93 -23.80 20.96
C LEU A 913 -24.36 -24.78 22.07
N THR A 914 -25.56 -25.36 21.95
CA THR A 914 -26.07 -26.43 22.83
C THR A 914 -25.54 -27.83 22.50
N ASN A 915 -24.75 -28.00 21.44
CA ASN A 915 -24.12 -29.27 21.11
C ASN A 915 -23.20 -29.71 22.26
N TYR A 916 -23.44 -30.90 22.81
CA TYR A 916 -22.71 -31.40 23.98
C TYR A 916 -21.18 -31.41 23.79
N ARG A 917 -20.67 -31.64 22.57
CA ARG A 917 -19.22 -31.60 22.29
C ARG A 917 -18.64 -30.20 22.45
N ILE A 918 -19.37 -29.20 21.96
CA ILE A 918 -18.98 -27.79 22.06
C ILE A 918 -19.16 -27.31 23.50
N ALA A 919 -20.28 -27.65 24.13
CA ALA A 919 -20.51 -27.36 25.54
C ALA A 919 -19.37 -27.93 26.40
N LEU A 920 -18.95 -29.19 26.20
CA LEU A 920 -17.79 -29.77 26.91
C LEU A 920 -16.48 -29.00 26.64
N GLY A 921 -16.22 -28.60 25.39
CA GLY A 921 -15.10 -27.75 25.01
C GLY A 921 -15.11 -26.36 25.67
N LEU A 922 -16.29 -25.77 25.82
CA LEU A 922 -16.50 -24.46 26.45
C LEU A 922 -16.40 -24.52 27.98
N MET A 923 -16.92 -25.59 28.60
CA MET A 923 -16.95 -25.79 30.05
C MET A 923 -15.58 -26.19 30.61
N PHE A 924 -14.87 -27.06 29.89
CA PHE A 924 -13.60 -27.64 30.34
C PHE A 924 -12.50 -27.47 29.29
N PRO A 925 -12.15 -26.24 28.87
CA PRO A 925 -11.27 -26.00 27.73
C PRO A 925 -9.87 -26.59 27.92
N GLN A 926 -9.31 -26.57 29.14
CA GLN A 926 -8.00 -27.16 29.44
C GLN A 926 -8.04 -28.68 29.50
N LEU A 927 -9.06 -29.27 30.12
CA LEU A 927 -9.25 -30.73 30.16
C LEU A 927 -9.45 -31.28 28.75
N MET A 928 -10.32 -30.65 27.97
CA MET A 928 -10.55 -31.03 26.59
C MET A 928 -9.29 -30.86 25.75
N ARG A 929 -8.52 -29.78 25.94
CA ARG A 929 -7.21 -29.62 25.29
C ARG A 929 -6.26 -30.78 25.63
N SER A 930 -6.19 -31.19 26.90
CA SER A 930 -5.37 -32.33 27.34
C SER A 930 -5.86 -33.64 26.74
N LEU A 931 -7.17 -33.89 26.72
CA LEU A 931 -7.76 -35.07 26.10
C LEU A 931 -7.52 -35.09 24.58
N GLN A 932 -7.65 -33.95 23.89
CA GLN A 932 -7.34 -33.81 22.48
C GLN A 932 -5.85 -34.03 22.20
N ASN A 933 -4.96 -33.60 23.09
CA ASN A 933 -3.52 -33.85 22.97
C ASN A 933 -3.18 -35.35 23.06
N VAL A 934 -3.92 -36.11 23.88
CA VAL A 934 -3.70 -37.55 24.08
C VAL A 934 -4.42 -38.39 23.00
N PHE A 935 -5.70 -38.12 22.76
CA PHE A 935 -6.58 -38.96 21.94
C PHE A 935 -6.80 -38.45 20.51
N LYS A 936 -6.27 -37.27 20.14
CA LYS A 936 -6.30 -36.70 18.78
C LYS A 936 -7.69 -36.67 18.12
N PHE A 937 -8.73 -36.31 18.88
CA PHE A 937 -10.09 -36.14 18.33
C PHE A 937 -10.45 -34.66 18.13
N GLN A 938 -11.36 -34.39 17.20
CA GLN A 938 -11.89 -33.05 16.95
C GLN A 938 -13.22 -32.84 17.67
N LEU A 939 -13.39 -31.65 18.25
CA LEU A 939 -14.64 -31.26 18.91
C LEU A 939 -15.64 -30.64 17.93
N ILE A 940 -15.14 -30.02 16.85
CA ILE A 940 -15.92 -29.23 15.92
C ILE A 940 -15.74 -29.81 14.51
N PHE A 941 -16.86 -30.12 13.84
CA PHE A 941 -16.90 -30.41 12.41
C PHE A 941 -15.93 -31.52 11.87
N PRO A 942 -15.89 -32.73 12.48
CA PRO A 942 -14.91 -33.77 12.11
C PRO A 942 -15.13 -34.42 10.74
N GLU A 943 -16.37 -34.51 10.26
CA GLU A 943 -16.65 -35.12 8.96
C GLU A 943 -16.32 -34.16 7.81
N GLY A 944 -16.78 -32.91 7.92
CA GLY A 944 -16.49 -31.90 6.93
C GLY A 944 -15.01 -31.49 6.88
N ASP A 945 -14.30 -31.43 8.02
CA ASP A 945 -12.84 -31.18 8.01
C ASP A 945 -12.09 -32.24 7.19
N ARG A 946 -12.41 -33.53 7.38
CA ARG A 946 -11.82 -34.62 6.59
C ARG A 946 -12.18 -34.50 5.10
N PHE A 947 -13.43 -34.17 4.78
CA PHE A 947 -13.87 -33.96 3.41
C PHE A 947 -13.11 -32.82 2.73
N TYR A 948 -13.06 -31.63 3.34
CA TYR A 948 -12.38 -30.47 2.75
C TYR A 948 -10.88 -30.68 2.65
N LYS A 949 -10.21 -31.28 3.65
CA LYS A 949 -8.78 -31.65 3.52
C LYS A 949 -8.55 -32.61 2.35
N SER A 950 -9.40 -33.63 2.20
CA SER A 950 -9.33 -34.57 1.08
C SER A 950 -9.54 -33.88 -0.26
N ALA A 951 -10.58 -33.06 -0.37
CA ALA A 951 -10.92 -32.36 -1.61
C ALA A 951 -9.82 -31.36 -2.00
N LEU A 952 -9.42 -30.49 -1.07
CA LEU A 952 -8.40 -29.47 -1.30
C LEU A 952 -7.04 -30.09 -1.67
N ARG A 953 -6.63 -31.19 -1.02
CA ARG A 953 -5.43 -31.93 -1.42
C ARG A 953 -5.51 -32.46 -2.85
N ALA A 954 -6.64 -33.04 -3.23
CA ALA A 954 -6.84 -33.53 -4.59
C ALA A 954 -6.76 -32.39 -5.62
N ILE A 955 -7.36 -31.24 -5.31
CA ILE A 955 -7.35 -30.04 -6.16
C ILE A 955 -5.94 -29.48 -6.30
N ILE A 956 -5.22 -29.31 -5.19
CA ILE A 956 -3.84 -28.82 -5.18
C ILE A 956 -2.95 -29.77 -6.02
N ALA A 957 -3.05 -31.08 -5.79
CA ALA A 957 -2.28 -32.08 -6.53
C ALA A 957 -2.59 -32.09 -8.03
N GLU A 958 -3.85 -31.84 -8.43
CA GLU A 958 -4.21 -31.73 -9.83
C GLU A 958 -3.70 -30.42 -10.45
N ARG A 959 -3.73 -29.33 -9.68
CA ARG A 959 -3.21 -28.02 -10.12
C ARG A 959 -1.71 -28.06 -10.38
N GLU A 960 -0.95 -28.77 -9.55
CA GLU A 960 0.49 -28.96 -9.73
C GLU A 960 0.85 -29.72 -11.01
N LYS A 961 -0.05 -30.56 -11.55
CA LYS A 961 0.16 -31.26 -12.83
C LYS A 961 -0.13 -30.39 -14.05
N GLN A 962 -0.93 -29.34 -13.92
CA GLN A 962 -1.33 -28.50 -15.04
C GLN A 962 -0.20 -27.52 -15.41
N LYS A 963 0.16 -27.49 -16.70
CA LYS A 963 1.27 -26.64 -17.22
C LYS A 963 0.90 -25.16 -17.41
N LYS A 964 -0.39 -24.81 -17.38
CA LYS A 964 -0.88 -23.43 -17.54
C LYS A 964 -1.45 -22.92 -16.21
N PRO A 965 -0.83 -21.90 -15.57
CA PRO A 965 -1.42 -21.26 -14.41
C PRO A 965 -2.72 -20.56 -14.83
N LYS A 966 -3.80 -20.66 -14.02
CA LYS A 966 -4.95 -19.74 -14.18
C LYS A 966 -4.78 -18.62 -13.15
N LEU A 967 -5.21 -17.41 -13.51
CA LEU A 967 -5.17 -16.26 -12.63
C LEU A 967 -6.31 -16.32 -11.59
N ASP A 968 -6.18 -17.18 -10.58
CA ASP A 968 -7.15 -17.38 -9.50
C ASP A 968 -6.50 -17.26 -8.09
N PHE A 969 -7.34 -17.22 -7.07
CA PHE A 969 -6.91 -17.07 -5.68
C PHE A 969 -6.03 -18.25 -5.22
N LEU A 970 -6.34 -19.47 -5.66
CA LEU A 970 -5.53 -20.66 -5.37
C LEU A 970 -4.12 -20.55 -5.95
N GLN A 971 -3.96 -20.06 -7.17
CA GLN A 971 -2.67 -19.89 -7.81
C GLN A 971 -1.79 -18.88 -7.06
N LEU A 972 -2.39 -17.82 -6.51
CA LEU A 972 -1.68 -16.85 -5.67
C LEU A 972 -1.13 -17.52 -4.40
N LEU A 973 -1.96 -18.34 -3.74
CA LEU A 973 -1.51 -19.07 -2.56
C LEU A 973 -0.44 -20.12 -2.89
N LEU A 974 -0.54 -20.81 -4.03
CA LEU A 974 0.47 -21.77 -4.50
C LEU A 974 1.80 -21.10 -4.86
N ASN A 975 1.77 -19.88 -5.39
CA ASN A 975 3.01 -19.14 -5.68
C ASN A 975 3.72 -18.73 -4.38
N ALA A 976 2.96 -18.40 -3.33
CA ALA A 976 3.51 -18.10 -2.00
C ALA A 976 4.16 -19.31 -1.31
N THR A 977 3.79 -20.55 -1.65
CA THR A 977 4.41 -21.77 -1.08
C THR A 977 5.71 -22.18 -1.79
N LYS A 978 5.91 -21.78 -3.06
CA LYS A 978 7.03 -22.23 -3.92
C LYS A 978 8.33 -21.41 -3.84
N LEU A 979 8.39 -20.36 -3.01
CA LEU A 979 9.49 -19.40 -2.91
C LEU A 979 10.86 -19.94 -2.40
N GLU A 980 11.12 -21.26 -2.42
CA GLU A 980 12.28 -21.83 -1.72
C GLU A 980 13.22 -22.76 -2.51
N LYS A 981 13.07 -23.00 -3.82
CA LYS A 981 14.06 -23.80 -4.57
C LYS A 981 14.23 -23.33 -6.01
N SER A 982 15.51 -23.16 -6.40
CA SER A 982 16.09 -22.96 -7.73
C SER A 982 16.31 -21.52 -8.21
N ASP A 983 17.46 -21.37 -8.88
CA ASP A 983 17.91 -20.27 -9.74
C ASP A 983 16.78 -19.61 -10.55
N PRO A 984 16.93 -18.35 -10.98
CA PRO A 984 15.87 -17.59 -11.65
C PRO A 984 15.52 -18.22 -13.00
N VAL A 985 14.58 -19.15 -12.99
CA VAL A 985 13.88 -19.66 -14.16
C VAL A 985 12.44 -19.19 -14.07
N GLU A 986 12.12 -18.26 -14.98
CA GLU A 986 10.81 -18.00 -15.58
C GLU A 986 9.58 -18.61 -14.87
N ALA A 987 9.06 -17.88 -13.89
CA ALA A 987 7.67 -18.00 -13.46
C ALA A 987 7.09 -16.59 -13.35
N ASP A 988 6.17 -16.28 -14.26
CA ASP A 988 5.29 -15.09 -14.38
C ASP A 988 5.67 -13.83 -13.59
N LYS A 989 6.34 -12.91 -14.29
CA LYS A 989 6.68 -11.54 -13.84
C LYS A 989 5.45 -10.63 -13.61
N GLU A 990 4.22 -11.09 -13.82
CA GLU A 990 3.01 -10.28 -13.61
C GLU A 990 2.59 -10.16 -12.13
N LEU A 991 3.20 -10.95 -11.22
CA LEU A 991 2.81 -11.00 -9.80
C LEU A 991 3.72 -10.23 -8.82
N VAL A 992 4.73 -9.51 -9.32
CA VAL A 992 5.75 -8.85 -8.47
C VAL A 992 5.56 -7.34 -8.31
N HIS A 993 4.56 -6.73 -8.97
CA HIS A 993 4.39 -5.26 -8.94
C HIS A 993 3.70 -4.68 -7.69
N ASP A 994 3.17 -5.49 -6.77
CA ASP A 994 2.56 -5.00 -5.52
C ASP A 994 3.46 -5.28 -4.30
N LYS A 995 4.66 -4.68 -4.26
CA LYS A 995 5.42 -4.52 -3.00
C LYS A 995 4.97 -3.25 -2.29
N ALA A 996 3.77 -3.30 -1.71
CA ALA A 996 3.26 -2.25 -0.85
C ALA A 996 2.66 -2.80 0.45
N VAL A 997 3.35 -3.70 1.16
CA VAL A 997 3.29 -3.84 2.63
C VAL A 997 4.61 -4.47 3.08
N GLY A 998 5.42 -3.73 3.88
CA GLY A 998 6.75 -4.16 4.34
C GLY A 998 6.75 -5.32 5.35
N GLY A 999 6.38 -6.53 4.92
CA GLY A 999 6.55 -7.77 5.67
C GLY A 999 7.39 -8.78 4.90
N LYS A 1000 8.28 -9.51 5.59
CA LYS A 1000 8.93 -10.71 5.01
C LYS A 1000 7.81 -11.70 4.67
N THR A 1001 7.65 -12.05 3.39
CA THR A 1001 6.67 -13.06 2.96
C THR A 1001 7.01 -14.41 3.61
N LEU A 1002 6.16 -14.86 4.54
CA LEU A 1002 6.31 -16.16 5.20
C LEU A 1002 5.99 -17.27 4.20
N LYS A 1003 6.79 -18.35 4.22
CA LYS A 1003 6.45 -19.60 3.54
C LYS A 1003 5.21 -20.20 4.22
N LEU A 1004 4.08 -20.22 3.51
CA LEU A 1004 2.87 -20.89 3.96
C LEU A 1004 3.08 -22.42 3.92
N ASP A 1005 2.68 -23.13 4.97
CA ASP A 1005 2.65 -24.59 4.92
C ASP A 1005 1.39 -25.13 4.22
N GLU A 1006 1.35 -26.43 3.92
CA GLU A 1006 0.20 -27.05 3.23
C GLU A 1006 -1.11 -26.84 4.00
N TYR A 1007 -1.04 -26.86 5.34
CA TYR A 1007 -2.21 -26.65 6.19
C TYR A 1007 -2.65 -25.18 6.22
N ASP A 1008 -1.72 -24.22 6.16
CA ASP A 1008 -2.02 -22.80 6.04
C ASP A 1008 -2.74 -22.54 4.71
N LEU A 1009 -2.23 -23.10 3.61
CA LEU A 1009 -2.84 -23.05 2.29
C LEU A 1009 -4.28 -23.57 2.33
N MET A 1010 -4.49 -24.81 2.81
CA MET A 1010 -5.81 -25.41 2.89
C MET A 1010 -6.76 -24.64 3.82
N ALA A 1011 -6.26 -24.13 4.95
CA ALA A 1011 -7.05 -23.36 5.90
C ALA A 1011 -7.53 -22.02 5.31
N GLN A 1012 -6.70 -21.36 4.49
CA GLN A 1012 -7.15 -20.17 3.76
C GLN A 1012 -8.23 -20.56 2.76
N CYS A 1013 -8.01 -21.58 1.92
CA CYS A 1013 -9.01 -22.03 0.95
C CYS A 1013 -10.36 -22.31 1.63
N PHE A 1014 -10.34 -23.06 2.74
CA PHE A 1014 -11.54 -23.33 3.53
C PHE A 1014 -12.18 -22.05 4.10
N THR A 1015 -11.39 -21.14 4.65
CA THR A 1015 -11.87 -19.85 5.19
C THR A 1015 -12.61 -19.04 4.13
N PHE A 1016 -12.09 -18.98 2.90
CA PHE A 1016 -12.71 -18.21 1.82
C PHE A 1016 -14.00 -18.86 1.29
N ILE A 1017 -14.05 -20.20 1.16
CA ILE A 1017 -15.29 -20.92 0.79
C ILE A 1017 -16.40 -20.62 1.80
N VAL A 1018 -16.10 -20.79 3.09
CA VAL A 1018 -17.05 -20.62 4.18
C VAL A 1018 -17.50 -19.16 4.32
N ALA A 1019 -16.57 -18.20 4.20
CA ALA A 1019 -16.87 -16.78 4.28
C ALA A 1019 -17.71 -16.29 3.08
N GLY A 1020 -17.33 -16.66 1.85
CA GLY A 1020 -18.04 -16.27 0.63
C GLY A 1020 -19.43 -16.87 0.55
N TYR A 1021 -19.60 -18.13 0.98
CA TYR A 1021 -20.89 -18.79 1.02
C TYR A 1021 -21.88 -18.11 1.97
N GLU A 1022 -21.57 -18.05 3.26
CA GLU A 1022 -22.59 -17.74 4.27
C GLU A 1022 -22.91 -16.24 4.33
N THR A 1023 -21.89 -15.37 4.27
CA THR A 1023 -22.09 -13.94 4.48
C THR A 1023 -22.78 -13.27 3.29
N THR A 1024 -22.37 -13.63 2.06
CA THR A 1024 -22.99 -13.10 0.84
C THR A 1024 -24.44 -13.58 0.71
N SER A 1025 -24.69 -14.89 0.83
CA SER A 1025 -26.05 -15.42 0.74
C SER A 1025 -26.97 -14.89 1.83
N THR A 1026 -26.44 -14.66 3.04
CA THR A 1026 -27.19 -14.04 4.14
C THR A 1026 -27.57 -12.60 3.83
N THR A 1027 -26.64 -11.81 3.30
CA THR A 1027 -26.95 -10.42 2.95
C THR A 1027 -27.94 -10.35 1.79
N LEU A 1028 -27.75 -11.18 0.77
CA LEU A 1028 -28.64 -11.26 -0.39
C LEU A 1028 -30.07 -11.66 0.01
N GLN A 1029 -30.26 -12.66 0.89
CA GLN A 1029 -31.60 -13.02 1.33
C GLN A 1029 -32.30 -11.87 2.06
N PHE A 1030 -31.59 -11.14 2.92
CA PHE A 1030 -32.18 -10.03 3.67
C PHE A 1030 -32.45 -8.83 2.78
N ALA A 1031 -31.55 -8.50 1.85
CA ALA A 1031 -31.77 -7.45 0.87
C ALA A 1031 -32.98 -7.75 -0.01
N LEU A 1032 -33.10 -8.98 -0.52
CA LEU A 1032 -34.22 -9.38 -1.35
C LEU A 1032 -35.55 -9.39 -0.59
N TYR A 1033 -35.53 -9.86 0.68
CA TYR A 1033 -36.68 -9.76 1.57
C TYR A 1033 -37.12 -8.31 1.78
N LEU A 1034 -36.18 -7.42 2.14
CA LEU A 1034 -36.44 -6.00 2.38
C LEU A 1034 -37.03 -5.32 1.15
N LEU A 1035 -36.48 -5.60 -0.03
CA LEU A 1035 -37.02 -5.13 -1.31
C LEU A 1035 -38.39 -5.70 -1.63
N THR A 1036 -38.68 -6.94 -1.23
CA THR A 1036 -39.99 -7.57 -1.48
C THR A 1036 -41.09 -6.95 -0.63
N VAL A 1037 -40.78 -6.59 0.63
CA VAL A 1037 -41.75 -5.93 1.52
C VAL A 1037 -41.81 -4.40 1.37
N HIS A 1038 -40.93 -3.82 0.53
CA HIS A 1038 -40.91 -2.40 0.13
C HIS A 1038 -40.92 -2.27 -1.42
N PRO A 1039 -42.06 -2.56 -2.06
CA PRO A 1039 -42.16 -2.60 -3.52
C PRO A 1039 -41.78 -1.27 -4.20
N GLU A 1040 -42.01 -0.13 -3.54
CA GLU A 1040 -41.62 1.20 -4.03
C GLU A 1040 -40.11 1.37 -4.15
N ILE A 1041 -39.34 0.81 -3.21
CA ILE A 1041 -37.87 0.84 -3.27
C ILE A 1041 -37.39 -0.16 -4.33
N GLN A 1042 -38.04 -1.32 -4.45
CA GLN A 1042 -37.73 -2.30 -5.49
C GLN A 1042 -37.95 -1.76 -6.90
N ASP A 1043 -39.07 -1.07 -7.13
CA ASP A 1043 -39.38 -0.46 -8.42
C ASP A 1043 -38.40 0.69 -8.74
N LYS A 1044 -37.98 1.50 -7.75
CA LYS A 1044 -36.93 2.52 -7.94
C LYS A 1044 -35.55 1.90 -8.27
N CYS A 1045 -35.20 0.76 -7.67
CA CYS A 1045 -34.01 0.02 -8.07
C CYS A 1045 -34.12 -0.49 -9.51
N TYR A 1046 -35.27 -1.03 -9.90
CA TYR A 1046 -35.50 -1.49 -11.26
C TYR A 1046 -35.36 -0.35 -12.28
N GLU A 1047 -35.93 0.82 -12.01
CA GLU A 1047 -35.79 2.01 -12.86
C GLU A 1047 -34.33 2.45 -13.02
N GLU A 1048 -33.54 2.47 -11.94
CA GLU A 1048 -32.11 2.75 -12.00
C GLU A 1048 -31.39 1.71 -12.88
N ILE A 1049 -31.65 0.42 -12.66
CA ILE A 1049 -30.99 -0.66 -13.41
C ILE A 1049 -31.35 -0.59 -14.90
N ALA A 1050 -32.63 -0.40 -15.23
CA ALA A 1050 -33.12 -0.29 -16.59
C ALA A 1050 -32.55 0.93 -17.33
N SER A 1051 -32.12 1.98 -16.61
CA SER A 1051 -31.45 3.14 -17.22
C SER A 1051 -29.98 2.88 -17.63
N VAL A 1052 -29.36 1.83 -17.10
CA VAL A 1052 -27.93 1.50 -17.30
C VAL A 1052 -27.74 0.21 -18.12
N VAL A 1053 -28.75 -0.67 -18.11
CA VAL A 1053 -28.70 -2.02 -18.71
C VAL A 1053 -29.88 -2.19 -19.65
N ASP A 1054 -29.58 -2.25 -20.96
CA ASP A 1054 -30.53 -2.66 -21.99
C ASP A 1054 -30.68 -4.20 -22.03
N GLU A 1055 -31.76 -4.73 -22.62
CA GLU A 1055 -32.06 -6.17 -22.71
C GLU A 1055 -30.93 -7.03 -23.32
N THR A 1056 -30.02 -6.42 -24.09
CA THR A 1056 -28.89 -7.08 -24.78
C THR A 1056 -27.53 -6.81 -24.15
N SER A 1057 -27.45 -5.95 -23.12
CA SER A 1057 -26.19 -5.49 -22.53
C SER A 1057 -25.72 -6.36 -21.36
N GLN A 1058 -24.44 -6.73 -21.35
CA GLN A 1058 -23.81 -7.41 -20.20
C GLN A 1058 -23.60 -6.45 -19.01
N LEU A 1059 -23.76 -6.96 -17.78
CA LEU A 1059 -23.46 -6.26 -16.53
C LEU A 1059 -21.95 -6.15 -16.30
N THR A 1060 -21.29 -5.21 -16.97
CA THR A 1060 -19.84 -4.98 -16.78
C THR A 1060 -19.53 -4.26 -15.47
N TYR A 1061 -18.30 -4.41 -14.98
CA TYR A 1061 -17.81 -3.73 -13.77
C TYR A 1061 -18.07 -2.22 -13.77
N ASP A 1062 -17.79 -1.55 -14.89
CA ASP A 1062 -17.89 -0.08 -14.99
C ASP A 1062 -19.36 0.38 -15.00
N ARG A 1063 -20.28 -0.42 -15.56
CA ARG A 1063 -21.73 -0.14 -15.48
C ARG A 1063 -22.28 -0.34 -14.07
N LEU A 1064 -21.81 -1.34 -13.33
CA LEU A 1064 -22.20 -1.55 -11.93
C LEU A 1064 -21.82 -0.38 -11.02
N GLN A 1065 -20.78 0.39 -11.34
CA GLN A 1065 -20.44 1.59 -10.58
C GLN A 1065 -21.50 2.70 -10.71
N GLN A 1066 -22.32 2.68 -11.77
CA GLN A 1066 -23.38 3.67 -12.01
C GLN A 1066 -24.64 3.40 -11.17
N LEU A 1067 -24.84 2.18 -10.67
CA LEU A 1067 -26.01 1.80 -9.86
C LEU A 1067 -25.86 2.28 -8.40
N THR A 1068 -25.96 3.59 -8.19
CA THR A 1068 -25.70 4.24 -6.90
C THR A 1068 -26.80 4.01 -5.87
N TYR A 1069 -28.07 3.94 -6.30
CA TYR A 1069 -29.22 3.70 -5.43
C TYR A 1069 -29.27 2.24 -4.98
N LEU A 1070 -28.97 1.29 -5.86
CA LEU A 1070 -28.79 -0.12 -5.47
C LEU A 1070 -27.71 -0.29 -4.40
N GLU A 1071 -26.62 0.48 -4.48
CA GLU A 1071 -25.57 0.47 -3.45
C GLU A 1071 -26.05 1.03 -2.09
N LYS A 1072 -26.90 2.07 -2.11
CA LYS A 1072 -27.58 2.57 -0.91
C LYS A 1072 -28.47 1.48 -0.29
N VAL A 1073 -29.23 0.76 -1.12
CA VAL A 1073 -30.09 -0.37 -0.71
C VAL A 1073 -29.28 -1.50 -0.08
N ILE A 1074 -28.16 -1.90 -0.67
CA ILE A 1074 -27.26 -2.91 -0.10
C ILE A 1074 -26.71 -2.43 1.24
N SER A 1075 -26.32 -1.15 1.34
CA SER A 1075 -25.78 -0.59 2.56
C SER A 1075 -26.80 -0.54 3.70
N GLU A 1076 -28.04 -0.14 3.40
CA GLU A 1076 -29.13 -0.14 4.38
C GLU A 1076 -29.54 -1.57 4.77
N SER A 1077 -29.50 -2.52 3.84
CA SER A 1077 -29.74 -3.93 4.13
C SER A 1077 -28.69 -4.49 5.10
N LEU A 1078 -27.41 -4.16 4.88
CA LEU A 1078 -26.30 -4.51 5.77
C LEU A 1078 -26.38 -3.83 7.14
N ARG A 1079 -27.00 -2.65 7.24
CA ARG A 1079 -27.25 -1.97 8.53
C ARG A 1079 -28.33 -2.70 9.32
N ILE A 1080 -29.48 -2.95 8.71
CA ILE A 1080 -30.63 -3.58 9.41
C ILE A 1080 -30.33 -5.04 9.75
N TYR A 1081 -29.77 -5.80 8.81
CA TYR A 1081 -29.45 -7.21 9.02
C TYR A 1081 -27.99 -7.50 8.71
N THR A 1082 -27.09 -6.94 9.53
CA THR A 1082 -25.65 -7.23 9.43
C THR A 1082 -25.40 -8.73 9.62
N PRO A 1083 -24.65 -9.41 8.74
CA PRO A 1083 -24.30 -10.83 8.94
C PRO A 1083 -23.51 -11.08 10.23
N SER A 1084 -22.75 -10.08 10.69
CA SER A 1084 -21.96 -10.16 11.93
C SER A 1084 -22.50 -9.17 12.96
N GLN A 1085 -23.19 -9.67 13.98
CA GLN A 1085 -23.82 -8.86 15.04
C GLN A 1085 -22.78 -8.22 16.00
N ARG A 1086 -21.60 -8.84 16.12
CA ARG A 1086 -20.50 -8.41 16.99
C ARG A 1086 -19.16 -8.60 16.28
N THR A 1087 -18.21 -7.70 16.55
CA THR A 1087 -16.78 -7.97 16.29
C THR A 1087 -15.98 -7.87 17.58
N GLU A 1088 -14.88 -8.61 17.68
CA GLU A 1088 -14.13 -8.75 18.92
C GLU A 1088 -12.64 -8.49 18.71
N ARG A 1089 -11.98 -7.98 19.76
CA ARG A 1089 -10.53 -7.88 19.89
C ARG A 1089 -10.08 -8.42 21.25
N GLU A 1090 -8.92 -9.05 21.30
CA GLU A 1090 -8.28 -9.47 22.55
C GLU A 1090 -7.14 -8.51 22.89
N CYS A 1091 -7.10 -8.03 24.14
CA CYS A 1091 -6.01 -7.20 24.64
C CYS A 1091 -4.75 -8.06 24.85
N ASN A 1092 -3.70 -7.81 24.08
CA ASN A 1092 -2.44 -8.56 24.11
C ASN A 1092 -1.46 -8.03 25.17
N SER A 1093 -1.56 -6.74 25.49
CA SER A 1093 -0.71 -6.02 26.45
C SER A 1093 -1.54 -4.97 27.17
N ALA A 1094 -1.44 -4.93 28.50
CA ALA A 1094 -2.26 -4.06 29.33
C ALA A 1094 -2.15 -2.59 28.90
N ILE A 1095 -3.27 -1.87 28.94
CA ILE A 1095 -3.39 -0.47 28.55
C ILE A 1095 -4.55 0.19 29.29
N ASP A 1096 -4.38 1.46 29.67
CA ASP A 1096 -5.45 2.29 30.21
C ASP A 1096 -6.06 3.13 29.08
N ILE A 1097 -7.38 3.04 28.90
CA ILE A 1097 -8.13 3.84 27.93
C ILE A 1097 -9.23 4.58 28.67
N ASN A 1098 -9.20 5.91 28.66
CA ASN A 1098 -10.19 6.79 29.30
C ASN A 1098 -10.45 6.43 30.79
N GLY A 1099 -9.39 6.07 31.53
CA GLY A 1099 -9.47 5.72 32.95
C GLY A 1099 -9.94 4.28 33.24
N ILE A 1100 -10.17 3.46 32.21
CA ILE A 1100 -10.47 2.03 32.35
C ILE A 1100 -9.20 1.23 32.06
N SER A 1101 -8.71 0.51 33.07
CA SER A 1101 -7.55 -0.38 32.93
C SER A 1101 -7.95 -1.70 32.28
N ILE A 1102 -7.43 -1.93 31.07
CA ILE A 1102 -7.71 -3.12 30.28
C ILE A 1102 -6.52 -4.07 30.41
N GLU A 1103 -6.70 -5.10 31.23
CA GLU A 1103 -5.67 -6.13 31.42
C GLU A 1103 -5.49 -7.02 30.18
N LYS A 1104 -4.33 -7.67 30.10
CA LYS A 1104 -4.06 -8.68 29.08
C LYS A 1104 -5.07 -9.84 29.14
N GLY A 1105 -5.60 -10.23 27.99
CA GLY A 1105 -6.57 -11.31 27.81
C GLY A 1105 -8.03 -10.89 27.94
N VAL A 1106 -8.30 -9.64 28.32
CA VAL A 1106 -9.65 -9.05 28.27
C VAL A 1106 -10.11 -8.95 26.82
N ILE A 1107 -11.37 -9.31 26.58
CA ILE A 1107 -11.97 -9.18 25.26
C ILE A 1107 -12.72 -7.86 25.16
N ILE A 1108 -12.44 -7.08 24.13
CA ILE A 1108 -13.25 -5.93 23.74
C ILE A 1108 -14.24 -6.40 22.68
N CYS A 1109 -15.52 -6.21 22.94
CA CYS A 1109 -16.62 -6.59 22.07
C CYS A 1109 -17.31 -5.33 21.55
N VAL A 1110 -17.43 -5.22 20.24
CA VAL A 1110 -18.12 -4.12 19.56
C VAL A 1110 -19.51 -4.64 19.16
N PRO A 1111 -20.60 -4.11 19.75
CA PRO A 1111 -21.96 -4.56 19.47
C PRO A 1111 -22.47 -3.87 18.19
N ILE A 1112 -22.04 -4.36 17.02
CA ILE A 1112 -22.38 -3.78 15.71
C ILE A 1112 -23.89 -3.67 15.54
N TRP A 1113 -24.65 -4.70 15.92
CA TRP A 1113 -26.12 -4.67 15.84
C TRP A 1113 -26.72 -3.52 16.65
N ALA A 1114 -26.26 -3.32 17.89
CA ALA A 1114 -26.76 -2.25 18.75
C ALA A 1114 -26.40 -0.86 18.21
N ILE A 1115 -25.18 -0.68 17.68
CA ILE A 1115 -24.75 0.59 17.03
C ILE A 1115 -25.61 0.86 15.79
N HIS A 1116 -25.86 -0.16 14.97
CA HIS A 1116 -26.65 -0.03 13.74
C HIS A 1116 -28.13 0.25 13.99
N HIS A 1117 -28.65 -0.09 15.18
CA HIS A 1117 -30.04 0.15 15.60
C HIS A 1117 -30.16 1.21 16.69
N ASP A 1118 -29.12 2.01 16.90
CA ASP A 1118 -29.15 3.11 17.87
C ASP A 1118 -29.97 4.28 17.28
N PRO A 1119 -31.11 4.66 17.89
CA PRO A 1119 -31.92 5.77 17.40
C PRO A 1119 -31.23 7.14 17.49
N GLU A 1120 -30.18 7.31 18.31
CA GLU A 1120 -29.37 8.53 18.33
C GLU A 1120 -28.55 8.71 17.05
N ILE A 1121 -28.17 7.58 16.42
CA ILE A 1121 -27.34 7.55 15.22
C ILE A 1121 -28.22 7.40 13.96
N TYR A 1122 -29.24 6.54 14.04
CA TYR A 1122 -30.15 6.20 12.96
C TYR A 1122 -31.59 6.46 13.42
N PRO A 1123 -32.14 7.67 13.20
CA PRO A 1123 -33.53 7.98 13.57
C PRO A 1123 -34.51 7.00 12.93
N GLU A 1124 -35.47 6.44 13.65
CA GLU A 1124 -36.33 5.33 13.17
C GLU A 1124 -35.51 4.12 12.66
N PRO A 1125 -34.68 3.48 13.52
CA PRO A 1125 -33.68 2.51 13.08
C PRO A 1125 -34.25 1.25 12.42
N ASP A 1126 -35.52 0.92 12.66
CA ASP A 1126 -36.19 -0.25 12.07
C ASP A 1126 -36.80 0.05 10.69
N LYS A 1127 -36.86 1.31 10.27
CA LYS A 1127 -37.35 1.72 8.95
C LYS A 1127 -36.27 1.50 7.89
N PHE A 1128 -36.64 0.81 6.81
CA PHE A 1128 -35.78 0.62 5.64
C PHE A 1128 -35.70 1.89 4.80
N ASP A 1129 -34.63 2.66 4.98
CA ASP A 1129 -34.42 3.93 4.28
C ASP A 1129 -33.03 3.99 3.61
N PRO A 1130 -32.94 3.69 2.30
CA PRO A 1130 -31.69 3.77 1.55
C PRO A 1130 -31.06 5.17 1.56
N GLU A 1131 -31.83 6.25 1.70
CA GLU A 1131 -31.29 7.62 1.62
C GLU A 1131 -30.40 7.97 2.83
N ARG A 1132 -30.42 7.17 3.91
CA ARG A 1132 -29.40 7.24 5.00
C ARG A 1132 -27.97 7.06 4.52
N PHE A 1133 -27.80 6.46 3.34
CA PHE A 1133 -26.52 6.21 2.70
C PHE A 1133 -26.24 7.16 1.52
N SER A 1134 -26.96 8.28 1.43
CA SER A 1134 -26.56 9.41 0.57
C SER A 1134 -25.17 9.94 0.99
N PRO A 1135 -24.41 10.56 0.07
CA PRO A 1135 -23.11 11.16 0.38
C PRO A 1135 -23.16 12.14 1.57
N GLU A 1136 -24.22 12.96 1.64
CA GLU A 1136 -24.42 13.97 2.68
C GLU A 1136 -24.67 13.32 4.04
N ASN A 1137 -25.57 12.34 4.09
CA ASN A 1137 -25.90 11.63 5.33
C ASN A 1137 -24.73 10.78 5.83
N LYS A 1138 -23.95 10.17 4.92
CA LYS A 1138 -22.70 9.46 5.27
C LYS A 1138 -21.67 10.41 5.89
N ALA A 1139 -21.45 11.58 5.29
CA ALA A 1139 -20.48 12.57 5.78
C ALA A 1139 -20.84 13.15 7.16
N SER A 1140 -22.14 13.19 7.49
CA SER A 1140 -22.63 13.70 8.78
C SER A 1140 -22.44 12.75 9.98
N ARG A 1141 -22.12 11.47 9.75
CA ARG A 1141 -21.97 10.46 10.81
C ARG A 1141 -20.51 10.06 11.00
N ASP A 1142 -20.20 9.59 12.20
CA ASP A 1142 -18.90 8.98 12.46
C ASP A 1142 -18.69 7.73 11.57
N PRO A 1143 -17.51 7.53 10.97
CA PRO A 1143 -17.22 6.32 10.20
C PRO A 1143 -17.42 5.01 10.97
N LEU A 1144 -17.23 5.01 12.29
CA LEU A 1144 -17.47 3.85 13.17
C LEU A 1144 -18.96 3.60 13.44
N ALA A 1145 -19.87 4.50 13.04
CA ALA A 1145 -21.30 4.25 13.12
C ALA A 1145 -21.78 3.17 12.14
N TYR A 1146 -21.00 2.85 11.11
CA TYR A 1146 -21.36 1.86 10.09
C TYR A 1146 -20.21 0.88 9.83
N MET A 1147 -20.22 -0.26 10.53
CA MET A 1147 -19.14 -1.27 10.45
C MET A 1147 -19.60 -2.70 10.08
N PRO A 1148 -20.43 -2.93 9.04
CA PRO A 1148 -20.85 -4.30 8.67
C PRO A 1148 -19.67 -5.20 8.26
N PHE A 1149 -18.58 -4.60 7.78
CA PHE A 1149 -17.33 -5.30 7.42
C PHE A 1149 -16.22 -5.13 8.48
N GLY A 1150 -16.56 -4.58 9.66
CA GLY A 1150 -15.60 -4.13 10.66
C GLY A 1150 -14.80 -2.89 10.21
N HIS A 1151 -13.85 -2.47 11.04
CA HIS A 1151 -12.99 -1.30 10.79
C HIS A 1151 -11.53 -1.58 11.20
N GLY A 1152 -10.59 -0.80 10.66
CA GLY A 1152 -9.16 -0.91 10.94
C GLY A 1152 -8.46 -2.09 10.23
N PRO A 1153 -7.20 -2.40 10.60
CA PRO A 1153 -6.38 -3.40 9.90
C PRO A 1153 -6.97 -4.82 9.85
N ARG A 1154 -7.83 -5.18 10.82
CA ARG A 1154 -8.54 -6.46 10.92
C ARG A 1154 -9.94 -6.42 10.28
N ASN A 1155 -10.25 -5.46 9.41
CA ASN A 1155 -11.51 -5.43 8.65
C ASN A 1155 -11.62 -6.62 7.66
N CYS A 1156 -12.81 -6.82 7.10
CA CYS A 1156 -13.06 -7.85 6.10
C CYS A 1156 -12.16 -7.68 4.88
N ILE A 1157 -11.39 -8.72 4.53
CA ILE A 1157 -10.52 -8.70 3.34
C ILE A 1157 -11.34 -8.74 2.04
N GLY A 1158 -12.46 -9.46 2.06
CA GLY A 1158 -13.32 -9.69 0.89
C GLY A 1158 -14.40 -8.62 0.69
N MET A 1159 -14.35 -7.49 1.41
CA MET A 1159 -15.41 -6.45 1.38
C MET A 1159 -15.76 -6.03 -0.05
N ARG A 1160 -14.75 -5.67 -0.85
CA ARG A 1160 -14.95 -5.18 -2.23
C ARG A 1160 -15.52 -6.26 -3.16
N PHE A 1161 -15.06 -7.50 -2.98
CA PHE A 1161 -15.54 -8.64 -3.76
C PHE A 1161 -17.00 -8.96 -3.42
N ALA A 1162 -17.33 -9.07 -2.13
CA ALA A 1162 -18.69 -9.32 -1.67
C ALA A 1162 -19.66 -8.21 -2.11
N GLN A 1163 -19.26 -6.93 -1.99
CA GLN A 1163 -20.09 -5.82 -2.45
C GLN A 1163 -20.39 -5.90 -3.95
N LEU A 1164 -19.39 -6.24 -4.76
CA LEU A 1164 -19.57 -6.41 -6.19
C LEU A 1164 -20.48 -7.60 -6.52
N GLU A 1165 -20.24 -8.76 -5.90
CA GLU A 1165 -21.05 -9.97 -6.06
C GLU A 1165 -22.51 -9.72 -5.70
N MET A 1166 -22.78 -9.07 -4.56
CA MET A 1166 -24.13 -8.71 -4.13
C MET A 1166 -24.81 -7.74 -5.10
N LYS A 1167 -24.06 -6.73 -5.58
CA LYS A 1167 -24.57 -5.72 -6.51
C LYS A 1167 -24.89 -6.33 -7.87
N MET A 1168 -24.04 -7.22 -8.38
CA MET A 1168 -24.30 -7.98 -9.61
C MET A 1168 -25.53 -8.87 -9.49
N ALA A 1169 -25.62 -9.67 -8.42
CA ALA A 1169 -26.73 -10.58 -8.22
C ALA A 1169 -28.06 -9.84 -8.09
N LEU A 1170 -28.13 -8.77 -7.28
CA LEU A 1170 -29.36 -7.99 -7.15
C LEU A 1170 -29.70 -7.24 -8.44
N ALA A 1171 -28.74 -6.65 -9.14
CA ALA A 1171 -29.00 -5.98 -10.41
C ALA A 1171 -29.59 -6.95 -11.44
N TYR A 1172 -28.99 -8.13 -11.57
CA TYR A 1172 -29.45 -9.18 -12.48
C TYR A 1172 -30.87 -9.65 -12.13
N LEU A 1173 -31.10 -9.98 -10.87
CA LEU A 1173 -32.40 -10.50 -10.40
C LEU A 1173 -33.53 -9.48 -10.51
N LEU A 1174 -33.28 -8.23 -10.11
CA LEU A 1174 -34.30 -7.18 -10.10
C LEU A 1174 -34.64 -6.68 -11.50
N HIS A 1175 -33.70 -6.75 -12.44
CA HIS A 1175 -33.97 -6.41 -13.84
C HIS A 1175 -34.95 -7.39 -14.49
N ARG A 1176 -34.86 -8.68 -14.15
CA ARG A 1176 -35.64 -9.75 -14.77
C ARG A 1176 -36.88 -10.18 -14.00
N PHE A 1177 -36.89 -10.00 -12.69
CA PHE A 1177 -37.94 -10.47 -11.81
C PHE A 1177 -38.43 -9.38 -10.88
N LYS A 1178 -39.74 -9.39 -10.60
CA LYS A 1178 -40.35 -8.66 -9.49
C LYS A 1178 -40.65 -9.66 -8.38
N PHE A 1179 -40.05 -9.46 -7.22
CA PHE A 1179 -40.27 -10.32 -6.06
C PHE A 1179 -41.46 -9.79 -5.24
N ILE A 1180 -42.32 -10.71 -4.82
CA ILE A 1180 -43.57 -10.46 -4.09
C ILE A 1180 -43.69 -11.38 -2.88
N PRO A 1181 -44.35 -10.95 -1.80
CA PRO A 1181 -44.56 -11.79 -0.62
C PRO A 1181 -45.48 -12.98 -0.97
N CYS A 1182 -45.21 -14.14 -0.37
CA CYS A 1182 -46.06 -15.32 -0.40
C CYS A 1182 -46.69 -15.57 0.99
N ALA A 1183 -47.51 -16.62 1.13
CA ALA A 1183 -48.22 -16.91 2.39
C ALA A 1183 -47.26 -17.19 3.57
N GLU A 1184 -46.06 -17.68 3.27
CA GLU A 1184 -45.01 -18.00 4.23
C GLU A 1184 -44.10 -16.80 4.56
N THR A 1185 -44.21 -15.69 3.83
CA THR A 1185 -43.38 -14.50 4.06
C THR A 1185 -43.80 -13.80 5.37
N GLU A 1186 -42.88 -13.71 6.34
CA GLU A 1186 -43.15 -13.01 7.61
C GLU A 1186 -43.11 -11.48 7.44
N SER A 1187 -43.96 -10.76 8.17
CA SER A 1187 -43.94 -9.29 8.23
C SER A 1187 -42.73 -8.76 8.99
N MET A 1188 -42.23 -7.59 8.60
CA MET A 1188 -41.14 -6.90 9.30
C MET A 1188 -41.60 -6.40 10.69
N PRO A 1189 -40.74 -6.41 11.73
CA PRO A 1189 -39.35 -6.88 11.75
C PRO A 1189 -39.21 -8.40 11.83
N LEU A 1190 -38.22 -8.95 11.13
CA LEU A 1190 -37.90 -10.38 11.22
C LEU A 1190 -37.22 -10.67 12.56
N LYS A 1191 -37.65 -11.74 13.22
CA LYS A 1191 -36.92 -12.28 14.35
C LYS A 1191 -35.67 -12.98 13.85
N VAL A 1192 -34.53 -12.72 14.46
CA VAL A 1192 -33.27 -13.42 14.17
C VAL A 1192 -32.95 -14.41 15.28
N ARG A 1193 -32.15 -15.43 14.96
CA ARG A 1193 -31.69 -16.44 15.92
C ARG A 1193 -30.24 -16.19 16.34
N ALA A 1194 -29.91 -16.52 17.59
CA ALA A 1194 -28.52 -16.54 18.05
C ALA A 1194 -27.70 -17.57 17.26
N GLY A 1195 -26.57 -17.13 16.71
CA GLY A 1195 -25.70 -17.97 15.89
C GLY A 1195 -24.39 -17.27 15.55
N PHE A 1196 -23.54 -17.97 14.77
CA PHE A 1196 -22.27 -17.42 14.28
C PHE A 1196 -22.48 -16.29 13.25
N SER A 1197 -23.53 -16.41 12.43
CA SER A 1197 -24.02 -15.39 11.50
C SER A 1197 -25.46 -15.05 11.86
N THR A 1198 -25.89 -13.82 11.55
CA THR A 1198 -27.29 -13.41 11.65
C THR A 1198 -28.14 -14.26 10.72
N MET A 1199 -29.10 -14.97 11.27
CA MET A 1199 -30.04 -15.76 10.47
C MET A 1199 -31.47 -15.50 10.93
N PRO A 1200 -32.44 -15.53 10.02
CA PRO A 1200 -33.84 -15.41 10.41
C PRO A 1200 -34.25 -16.62 11.25
N ALA A 1201 -35.17 -16.41 12.19
CA ALA A 1201 -35.67 -17.45 13.08
C ALA A 1201 -36.46 -18.51 12.31
N LYS A 1202 -37.12 -18.12 11.21
CA LYS A 1202 -37.72 -19.02 10.22
C LYS A 1202 -37.09 -18.78 8.84
N PRO A 1203 -36.98 -19.79 7.96
CA PRO A 1203 -36.49 -19.59 6.61
C PRO A 1203 -37.37 -18.59 5.83
N ILE A 1204 -36.73 -17.73 5.02
CA ILE A 1204 -37.42 -16.76 4.19
C ILE A 1204 -37.86 -17.43 2.89
N PHE A 1205 -39.16 -17.38 2.63
CA PHE A 1205 -39.77 -17.79 1.36
C PHE A 1205 -40.37 -16.56 0.67
N LEU A 1206 -40.15 -16.44 -0.63
CA LEU A 1206 -40.68 -15.36 -1.47
C LEU A 1206 -41.26 -15.96 -2.76
N SER A 1207 -42.14 -15.22 -3.42
CA SER A 1207 -42.56 -15.52 -4.80
C SER A 1207 -41.97 -14.47 -5.74
N ALA A 1208 -41.92 -14.79 -7.04
CA ALA A 1208 -41.45 -13.87 -8.06
C ALA A 1208 -42.35 -13.93 -9.30
N VAL A 1209 -42.37 -12.85 -10.06
CA VAL A 1209 -42.98 -12.79 -11.40
C VAL A 1209 -41.94 -12.23 -12.37
N LYS A 1210 -41.95 -12.68 -13.63
CA LYS A 1210 -41.07 -12.11 -14.66
C LYS A 1210 -41.48 -10.65 -14.95
N ARG A 1211 -40.51 -9.77 -15.14
CA ARG A 1211 -40.73 -8.37 -15.53
C ARG A 1211 -40.83 -8.22 -17.04
#